data_AF-A0A139Q0I3-F1
#
_entry.id   AF-A0A139Q0I3-F1
#
_cell.length_a   1.000
_cell.length_b   1.000
_cell.length_c   1.000
_cell.angle_alpha   90.00
_cell.angle_beta   90.00
_cell.angle_gamma   90.00
#
_symmetry.space_group_name_H-M   'P 1'
#
loop_
_entity.id
_entity.type
_entity.pdbx_description
1 polymer ?
#
loop_
_entity_poly.entity_id
_entity_poly.type
_entity_poly.pdbx_seq_one_letter_code
_entity_poly.pdbx_strand_id
1 'polypeptide(L)'
;MKYKKSIAFLSTAILLAFSSVVHADSARQSKIKELDNQRSELAKKNGVTGYLGDGRWYSLVESENKVDTLKNQVAALKVPYSEKNTIKVSPAYVKALKDNFDFSKSEQERDQAEEILKSESAKLALQKNDFVTVGSDEAEVYDLDNLPKEVLIELNYFAFDMINQVRRQMGTKELVLAESSIDFASKLSVKMQKADRSIWDWHYVKGINEVAREYGLLTSTKEDEEKKYGGQYYENGAGTNHRLKEVTKAELKRTIYDAILEFMYNGYEYLHAQSIAGLNWGEPNKTKYFGLSIFLLKDGTQMSFITVSDDFISQSTKNNFSTKTPVNTTESNRKSTLGKKEKELETEKGKLEKLNTSYKEYEKISKEIDKLNEEEEKEKEKERKAKEALKEKKGWIREGNDWYFYKNNQPIKNAWESDYWFGSDGKMATDSWVDNGRYYVDKSGKYVQNKNQKYGWVQEGTAWYFYKNNQPIKNTWEGDYWFGSDGKMATNTWVDNGRYYVDGTGRYVQNKKPAQTKPTPSKEKQVEKNPTKPDPAPSFKKNGWIQEGKMWYFYKNNQPLRNTWQGSYYLKSDGKMAVSEWVYDSYYKAWYYLKSDGSYSRSAWQGSYYLKSNGKMAESEWIYDSSYQAWYYLKSNGVYANSAWQGSYYLKSNGKMAKSEWIYDNYYKAWFYLKSNGIYARSERVQGYWVDDLGRWK
;
A
#
# COMPACT_ATOMS: atom_id res chain seq x y z
N MET A 1 -64.11 -42.34 9.46
CA MET A 1 -62.90 -42.16 8.63
C MET A 1 -62.94 -40.79 7.93
N LYS A 2 -62.25 -39.74 8.41
CA LYS A 2 -62.25 -38.41 7.73
C LYS A 2 -60.90 -37.65 7.67
N TYR A 3 -59.78 -38.23 8.11
CA TYR A 3 -58.48 -37.51 8.17
C TYR A 3 -57.53 -37.69 6.97
N LYS A 4 -57.77 -38.64 6.05
CA LYS A 4 -56.84 -38.90 4.92
C LYS A 4 -56.96 -37.94 3.72
N LYS A 5 -57.98 -37.06 3.64
CA LYS A 5 -58.17 -36.18 2.46
C LYS A 5 -57.40 -34.85 2.54
N SER A 6 -57.21 -34.26 3.72
CA SER A 6 -56.59 -32.91 3.83
C SER A 6 -55.09 -32.88 3.51
N ILE A 7 -54.35 -33.96 3.85
CA ILE A 7 -52.90 -34.05 3.63
C ILE A 7 -52.57 -34.02 2.13
N ALA A 8 -53.35 -34.74 1.31
CA ALA A 8 -53.16 -34.79 -0.14
C ALA A 8 -53.39 -33.44 -0.83
N PHE A 9 -54.30 -32.61 -0.31
CA PHE A 9 -54.53 -31.26 -0.85
C PHE A 9 -53.37 -30.31 -0.52
N LEU A 10 -52.82 -30.35 0.70
CA LEU A 10 -51.61 -29.59 1.02
C LEU A 10 -50.43 -30.03 0.14
N SER A 11 -50.15 -31.32 0.02
CA SER A 11 -49.02 -31.79 -0.80
C SER A 11 -49.14 -31.39 -2.27
N THR A 12 -50.35 -31.38 -2.83
CA THR A 12 -50.57 -31.04 -4.24
C THR A 12 -50.46 -29.54 -4.50
N ALA A 13 -51.04 -28.71 -3.64
CA ALA A 13 -50.91 -27.25 -3.72
C ALA A 13 -49.45 -26.80 -3.56
N ILE A 14 -48.71 -27.46 -2.65
CA ILE A 14 -47.28 -27.21 -2.42
C ILE A 14 -46.42 -27.70 -3.61
N LEU A 15 -46.71 -28.85 -4.23
CA LEU A 15 -46.03 -29.27 -5.46
C LEU A 15 -46.23 -28.29 -6.62
N LEU A 16 -47.45 -27.78 -6.77
CA LEU A 16 -47.75 -26.76 -7.78
C LEU A 16 -46.94 -25.47 -7.52
N ALA A 17 -46.83 -25.03 -6.27
CA ALA A 17 -45.98 -23.89 -5.89
C ALA A 17 -44.48 -24.12 -6.16
N PHE A 18 -43.94 -25.31 -5.87
CA PHE A 18 -42.56 -25.64 -6.27
C PHE A 18 -42.38 -25.65 -7.80
N SER A 19 -43.37 -26.17 -8.54
CA SER A 19 -43.29 -26.23 -10.00
C SER A 19 -43.26 -24.85 -10.66
N SER A 20 -44.04 -23.87 -10.17
CA SER A 20 -44.04 -22.52 -10.71
C SER A 20 -42.79 -21.73 -10.33
N VAL A 21 -42.23 -21.93 -9.13
CA VAL A 21 -40.93 -21.35 -8.74
C VAL A 21 -39.79 -21.82 -9.65
N VAL A 22 -39.72 -23.11 -9.99
CA VAL A 22 -38.67 -23.65 -10.90
C VAL A 22 -38.75 -23.05 -12.30
N HIS A 23 -39.95 -22.76 -12.82
CA HIS A 23 -40.12 -22.10 -14.11
C HIS A 23 -39.76 -20.60 -14.06
N ALA A 24 -40.10 -19.91 -12.96
CA ALA A 24 -39.71 -18.52 -12.75
C ALA A 24 -38.17 -18.36 -12.64
N ASP A 25 -37.51 -19.23 -11.88
CA ASP A 25 -36.05 -19.29 -11.76
C ASP A 25 -35.38 -19.54 -13.13
N SER A 26 -35.87 -20.51 -13.90
CA SER A 26 -35.37 -20.80 -15.26
C SER A 26 -35.47 -19.58 -16.20
N ALA A 27 -36.56 -18.80 -16.11
CA ALA A 27 -36.70 -17.56 -16.87
C ALA A 27 -35.76 -16.45 -16.38
N ARG A 28 -35.59 -16.32 -15.05
CA ARG A 28 -34.67 -15.38 -14.39
C ARG A 28 -33.22 -15.63 -14.81
N GLN A 29 -32.76 -16.88 -14.78
CA GLN A 29 -31.43 -17.29 -15.25
C GLN A 29 -31.19 -16.93 -16.72
N SER A 30 -32.20 -17.17 -17.58
CA SER A 30 -32.13 -16.79 -18.99
C SER A 30 -31.94 -15.28 -19.17
N LYS A 31 -32.68 -14.47 -18.40
CA LYS A 31 -32.58 -12.99 -18.46
C LYS A 31 -31.25 -12.47 -17.92
N ILE A 32 -30.74 -13.01 -16.80
CA ILE A 32 -29.41 -12.68 -16.27
C ILE A 32 -28.34 -12.93 -17.32
N LYS A 33 -28.38 -14.08 -18.00
CA LYS A 33 -27.45 -14.45 -19.08
C LYS A 33 -27.57 -13.55 -20.31
N GLU A 34 -28.77 -13.12 -20.68
CA GLU A 34 -28.98 -12.15 -21.77
C GLU A 34 -28.32 -10.80 -21.43
N LEU A 35 -28.59 -10.27 -20.23
CA LEU A 35 -28.04 -9.02 -19.74
C LEU A 35 -26.50 -9.08 -19.62
N ASP A 36 -25.94 -10.19 -19.14
CA ASP A 36 -24.48 -10.32 -19.01
C ASP A 36 -23.76 -10.41 -20.36
N ASN A 37 -24.40 -11.02 -21.37
CA ASN A 37 -23.92 -10.96 -22.76
C ASN A 37 -23.97 -9.52 -23.31
N GLN A 38 -25.08 -8.80 -23.10
CA GLN A 38 -25.22 -7.39 -23.53
C GLN A 38 -24.16 -6.50 -22.85
N ARG A 39 -23.96 -6.67 -21.54
CA ARG A 39 -22.92 -6.02 -20.74
C ARG A 39 -21.52 -6.28 -21.28
N SER A 40 -21.22 -7.54 -21.58
CA SER A 40 -19.90 -7.98 -22.06
C SER A 40 -19.60 -7.45 -23.46
N GLU A 41 -20.54 -7.52 -24.41
CA GLU A 41 -20.35 -6.97 -25.75
C GLU A 41 -20.30 -5.43 -25.74
N LEU A 42 -21.02 -4.74 -24.84
CA LEU A 42 -20.93 -3.29 -24.66
C LEU A 42 -19.52 -2.85 -24.22
N ALA A 43 -18.92 -3.55 -23.26
CA ALA A 43 -17.55 -3.29 -22.83
C ALA A 43 -16.52 -3.61 -23.94
N LYS A 44 -16.65 -4.79 -24.57
CA LYS A 44 -15.80 -5.24 -25.69
C LYS A 44 -15.84 -4.29 -26.89
N LYS A 45 -17.01 -3.79 -27.26
CA LYS A 45 -17.20 -2.76 -28.32
C LYS A 45 -16.52 -1.42 -28.00
N ASN A 46 -16.30 -1.13 -26.71
CA ASN A 46 -15.57 0.05 -26.24
C ASN A 46 -14.08 -0.22 -25.94
N GLY A 47 -13.53 -1.35 -26.40
CA GLY A 47 -12.11 -1.66 -26.28
C GLY A 47 -11.64 -1.95 -24.85
N VAL A 48 -12.56 -2.35 -23.95
CA VAL A 48 -12.25 -2.64 -22.55
C VAL A 48 -11.41 -3.91 -22.44
N THR A 49 -10.12 -3.75 -22.14
CA THR A 49 -9.16 -4.84 -21.94
C THR A 49 -9.21 -5.47 -20.54
N GLY A 50 -9.88 -4.81 -19.59
CA GLY A 50 -10.08 -5.31 -18.24
C GLY A 50 -10.72 -4.28 -17.29
N TYR A 51 -10.84 -4.69 -16.02
CA TYR A 51 -11.58 -3.98 -14.99
C TYR A 51 -10.72 -3.78 -13.74
N LEU A 52 -10.91 -2.63 -13.09
CA LEU A 52 -10.41 -2.34 -11.74
C LEU A 52 -11.17 -3.16 -10.69
N GLY A 53 -10.60 -3.24 -9.49
CA GLY A 53 -11.17 -3.99 -8.36
C GLY A 53 -12.49 -3.44 -7.78
N ASP A 54 -13.01 -2.34 -8.34
CA ASP A 54 -14.31 -1.71 -8.06
C ASP A 54 -15.32 -1.89 -9.22
N GLY A 55 -14.93 -2.55 -10.31
CA GLY A 55 -15.74 -2.75 -11.52
C GLY A 55 -15.54 -1.70 -12.62
N ARG A 56 -14.77 -0.62 -12.39
CA ARG A 56 -14.54 0.41 -13.42
C ARG A 56 -13.67 -0.13 -14.56
N TRP A 57 -13.94 0.30 -15.79
CA TRP A 57 -13.15 -0.06 -16.96
C TRP A 57 -11.74 0.56 -16.91
N TYR A 58 -10.67 -0.18 -17.21
CA TYR A 58 -9.31 0.40 -17.24
C TYR A 58 -9.19 1.56 -18.24
N SER A 59 -9.73 1.40 -19.46
CA SER A 59 -9.69 2.42 -20.52
C SER A 59 -10.42 3.72 -20.16
N LEU A 60 -11.43 3.65 -19.28
CA LEU A 60 -12.10 4.83 -18.74
C LEU A 60 -11.15 5.63 -17.85
N VAL A 61 -10.52 4.97 -16.87
CA VAL A 61 -9.64 5.61 -15.88
C VAL A 61 -8.31 6.06 -16.50
N GLU A 62 -7.81 5.34 -17.51
CA GLU A 62 -6.68 5.79 -18.33
C GLU A 62 -7.00 7.11 -19.06
N SER A 63 -8.18 7.21 -19.68
CA SER A 63 -8.60 8.43 -20.38
C SER A 63 -8.90 9.59 -19.40
N GLU A 64 -9.44 9.31 -18.20
CA GLU A 64 -9.57 10.30 -17.10
C GLU A 64 -8.21 10.88 -16.69
N ASN A 65 -7.27 10.01 -16.29
CA ASN A 65 -5.93 10.42 -15.88
C ASN A 65 -5.21 11.20 -16.99
N LYS A 66 -5.33 10.77 -18.25
CA LYS A 66 -4.70 11.42 -19.39
C LYS A 66 -5.33 12.79 -19.69
N VAL A 67 -6.65 12.93 -19.56
CA VAL A 67 -7.33 14.23 -19.65
C VAL A 67 -6.84 15.19 -18.57
N ASP A 68 -6.62 14.72 -17.34
CA ASP A 68 -6.12 15.57 -16.24
C ASP A 68 -4.64 15.94 -16.41
N THR A 69 -3.79 15.02 -16.87
CA THR A 69 -2.40 15.34 -17.28
C THR A 69 -2.39 16.41 -18.38
N LEU A 70 -3.22 16.27 -19.41
CA LEU A 70 -3.31 17.23 -20.52
C LEU A 70 -3.88 18.58 -20.07
N LYS A 71 -4.85 18.63 -19.14
CA LYS A 71 -5.30 19.89 -18.51
C LYS A 71 -4.14 20.60 -17.82
N ASN A 72 -3.34 19.87 -17.04
CA ASN A 72 -2.21 20.44 -16.28
C ASN A 72 -1.12 20.97 -17.22
N GLN A 73 -0.76 20.21 -18.27
CA GLN A 73 0.17 20.67 -19.30
C GLN A 73 -0.35 21.92 -20.02
N VAL A 74 -1.61 21.95 -20.46
CA VAL A 74 -2.23 23.13 -21.11
C VAL A 74 -2.28 24.34 -20.16
N ALA A 75 -2.54 24.13 -18.86
CA ALA A 75 -2.53 25.20 -17.87
C ALA A 75 -1.12 25.79 -17.67
N ALA A 76 -0.09 24.95 -17.54
CA ALA A 76 1.30 25.39 -17.43
C ALA A 76 1.76 26.12 -18.71
N LEU A 77 1.41 25.60 -19.89
CA LEU A 77 1.73 26.20 -21.19
C LEU A 77 1.01 27.54 -21.44
N LYS A 78 -0.10 27.84 -20.75
CA LYS A 78 -0.80 29.14 -20.86
C LYS A 78 -0.13 30.27 -20.09
N VAL A 79 0.70 29.95 -19.09
CA VAL A 79 1.54 30.95 -18.42
C VAL A 79 2.61 31.45 -19.42
N PRO A 80 2.84 32.77 -19.58
CA PRO A 80 3.94 33.29 -20.38
C PRO A 80 5.30 32.79 -19.87
N TYR A 81 6.27 32.57 -20.76
CA TYR A 81 7.59 32.15 -20.30
C TYR A 81 8.25 33.27 -19.47
N SER A 82 8.86 32.86 -18.36
CA SER A 82 9.73 33.70 -17.53
C SER A 82 10.87 32.82 -17.04
N GLU A 83 12.10 33.28 -17.23
CA GLU A 83 13.25 32.58 -16.66
C GLU A 83 13.27 32.79 -15.14
N LYS A 84 13.62 31.75 -14.40
CA LYS A 84 13.61 31.71 -12.93
C LYS A 84 14.93 31.22 -12.35
N ASN A 85 15.73 30.54 -13.16
CA ASN A 85 17.04 30.04 -12.76
C ASN A 85 18.04 31.19 -12.74
N THR A 86 18.93 31.16 -11.73
CA THR A 86 19.99 32.16 -11.62
C THR A 86 21.30 31.52 -11.19
N ILE A 87 22.42 32.08 -11.62
CA ILE A 87 23.75 31.70 -11.15
C ILE A 87 24.36 32.90 -10.43
N LYS A 88 24.50 32.80 -9.11
CA LYS A 88 25.12 33.81 -8.25
C LYS A 88 26.63 33.59 -8.22
N VAL A 89 27.39 34.68 -8.15
CA VAL A 89 28.84 34.71 -7.95
C VAL A 89 29.14 35.61 -6.74
N SER A 90 29.96 35.16 -5.79
CA SER A 90 30.27 35.99 -4.62
C SER A 90 31.35 37.05 -4.93
N PRO A 91 31.37 38.22 -4.27
CA PRO A 91 32.44 39.21 -4.46
C PRO A 91 33.84 38.68 -4.11
N ALA A 92 33.93 37.75 -3.16
CA ALA A 92 35.18 37.07 -2.82
C ALA A 92 35.67 36.19 -3.98
N TYR A 93 34.77 35.39 -4.57
CA TYR A 93 35.05 34.57 -5.75
C TYR A 93 35.40 35.45 -6.96
N VAL A 94 34.68 36.54 -7.22
CA VAL A 94 34.97 37.50 -8.32
C VAL A 94 36.38 38.07 -8.20
N LYS A 95 36.82 38.45 -7.00
CA LYS A 95 38.18 38.94 -6.75
C LYS A 95 39.20 37.82 -6.94
N ALA A 96 38.98 36.67 -6.31
CA ALA A 96 39.92 35.55 -6.33
C ALA A 96 40.13 34.99 -7.75
N LEU A 97 39.08 34.87 -8.58
CA LEU A 97 39.24 34.39 -9.96
C LEU A 97 40.01 35.39 -10.82
N LYS A 98 39.90 36.70 -10.54
CA LYS A 98 40.70 37.73 -11.21
C LYS A 98 42.16 37.65 -10.77
N ASP A 99 42.43 37.61 -9.47
CA ASP A 99 43.78 37.51 -8.92
C ASP A 99 44.50 36.24 -9.42
N ASN A 100 43.81 35.09 -9.46
CA ASN A 100 44.39 33.81 -9.86
C ASN A 100 44.84 33.75 -11.33
N PHE A 101 44.26 34.58 -12.20
CA PHE A 101 44.63 34.68 -13.63
C PHE A 101 45.34 36.00 -13.97
N ASP A 102 45.74 36.78 -12.97
CA ASP A 102 46.61 37.94 -13.11
C ASP A 102 48.09 37.51 -12.94
N PHE A 103 48.77 37.33 -14.07
CA PHE A 103 50.18 36.93 -14.10
C PHE A 103 51.15 38.07 -13.75
N SER A 104 50.67 39.29 -13.47
CA SER A 104 51.51 40.36 -12.89
C SER A 104 51.74 40.17 -11.38
N LYS A 105 50.93 39.32 -10.73
CA LYS A 105 51.03 39.00 -9.31
C LYS A 105 52.14 38.00 -9.00
N SER A 106 52.53 37.97 -7.72
CA SER A 106 53.35 36.89 -7.18
C SER A 106 52.61 35.54 -7.22
N GLU A 107 53.38 34.45 -7.19
CA GLU A 107 52.85 33.09 -7.07
C GLU A 107 52.03 32.92 -5.78
N GLN A 108 52.56 33.39 -4.65
CA GLN A 108 51.91 33.37 -3.34
C GLN A 108 50.55 34.10 -3.31
N GLU A 109 50.37 35.19 -4.08
CA GLU A 109 49.06 35.86 -4.21
C GLU A 109 48.04 35.01 -4.98
N ARG A 110 48.48 34.27 -6.00
CA ARG A 110 47.62 33.35 -6.76
C ARG A 110 47.26 32.13 -5.93
N ASP A 111 48.21 31.55 -5.19
CA ASP A 111 47.94 30.43 -4.27
C ASP A 111 46.88 30.80 -3.23
N GLN A 112 46.99 32.01 -2.65
CA GLN A 112 45.98 32.55 -1.72
C GLN A 112 44.62 32.78 -2.39
N ALA A 113 44.60 33.18 -3.66
CA ALA A 113 43.38 33.31 -4.44
C ALA A 113 42.75 31.94 -4.74
N GLU A 114 43.54 30.92 -5.07
CA GLU A 114 43.07 29.56 -5.32
C GLU A 114 42.43 28.93 -4.06
N GLU A 115 42.99 29.14 -2.86
CA GLU A 115 42.37 28.69 -1.61
C GLU A 115 41.04 29.41 -1.30
N ILE A 116 40.92 30.71 -1.66
CA ILE A 116 39.64 31.43 -1.59
C ILE A 116 38.65 30.84 -2.61
N LEU A 117 39.09 30.53 -3.83
CA LEU A 117 38.25 29.89 -4.85
C LEU A 117 37.75 28.53 -4.38
N LYS A 118 38.59 27.68 -3.79
CA LYS A 118 38.18 26.38 -3.22
C LYS A 118 37.10 26.55 -2.15
N SER A 119 37.31 27.48 -1.22
CA SER A 119 36.36 27.80 -0.15
C SER A 119 35.02 28.33 -0.66
N GLU A 120 35.03 29.19 -1.68
CA GLU A 120 33.81 29.78 -2.24
C GLU A 120 33.09 28.82 -3.20
N SER A 121 33.81 28.06 -4.03
CA SER A 121 33.26 27.01 -4.90
C SER A 121 32.42 26.00 -4.10
N ALA A 122 32.93 25.52 -2.96
CA ALA A 122 32.20 24.58 -2.09
C ALA A 122 30.84 25.12 -1.60
N LYS A 123 30.70 26.45 -1.47
CA LYS A 123 29.44 27.13 -1.08
C LYS A 123 28.56 27.38 -2.30
N LEU A 124 29.15 27.87 -3.39
CA LEU A 124 28.43 28.28 -4.61
C LEU A 124 27.95 27.08 -5.45
N ALA A 125 28.61 25.92 -5.38
CA ALA A 125 28.16 24.66 -5.99
C ALA A 125 26.85 24.12 -5.39
N LEU A 126 26.43 24.59 -4.21
CA LEU A 126 25.14 24.21 -3.61
C LEU A 126 23.93 24.76 -4.38
N GLN A 127 24.13 25.73 -5.29
CA GLN A 127 23.09 26.29 -6.15
C GLN A 127 22.42 25.26 -7.08
N LYS A 128 23.00 24.07 -7.29
CA LYS A 128 22.33 22.94 -7.97
C LYS A 128 21.06 22.43 -7.27
N ASN A 129 20.82 22.88 -6.03
CA ASN A 129 19.58 22.66 -5.29
C ASN A 129 18.53 23.77 -5.51
N ASP A 130 18.92 24.91 -6.07
CA ASP A 130 18.07 26.10 -6.28
C ASP A 130 17.38 26.08 -7.66
N PHE A 131 17.68 25.11 -8.53
CA PHE A 131 17.10 25.00 -9.88
C PHE A 131 15.57 24.88 -9.83
N VAL A 132 14.90 25.74 -10.61
CA VAL A 132 13.44 25.82 -10.69
C VAL A 132 12.95 25.27 -12.03
N THR A 133 12.37 24.07 -12.00
CA THR A 133 11.66 23.50 -13.14
C THR A 133 10.46 24.38 -13.55
N VAL A 134 10.32 24.63 -14.84
CA VAL A 134 9.18 25.35 -15.42
C VAL A 134 8.26 24.32 -16.10
N GLY A 135 7.03 24.16 -15.61
CA GLY A 135 6.13 23.09 -16.09
C GLY A 135 5.71 23.14 -17.57
N SER A 136 5.97 24.24 -18.28
CA SER A 136 5.85 24.30 -19.74
C SER A 136 6.94 23.50 -20.47
N ASP A 137 8.08 23.25 -19.83
CA ASP A 137 9.22 22.53 -20.38
C ASP A 137 9.15 21.01 -20.14
N GLU A 138 8.21 20.56 -19.30
CA GLU A 138 7.84 19.16 -19.06
C GLU A 138 6.72 18.66 -20.00
N ALA A 139 6.22 19.52 -20.90
CA ALA A 139 5.02 19.24 -21.70
C ALA A 139 5.28 18.41 -22.98
N GLU A 140 6.53 18.38 -23.47
CA GLU A 140 6.95 17.56 -24.61
C GLU A 140 8.23 16.79 -24.27
N VAL A 141 8.32 15.58 -24.83
CA VAL A 141 9.47 14.69 -24.75
C VAL A 141 10.07 14.58 -26.15
N TYR A 142 11.39 14.65 -26.23
CA TYR A 142 12.18 14.67 -27.46
C TYR A 142 13.22 13.55 -27.47
N ASP A 143 13.66 13.17 -28.66
CA ASP A 143 14.83 12.30 -28.84
C ASP A 143 16.09 13.18 -28.83
N LEU A 144 17.02 12.96 -27.89
CA LEU A 144 18.17 13.84 -27.68
C LEU A 144 19.13 13.89 -28.87
N ASP A 145 19.31 12.79 -29.60
CA ASP A 145 20.14 12.78 -30.82
C ASP A 145 19.41 13.37 -32.05
N ASN A 146 18.16 13.83 -31.90
CA ASN A 146 17.34 14.38 -32.97
C ASN A 146 16.45 15.55 -32.46
N LEU A 147 17.03 16.44 -31.64
CA LEU A 147 16.33 17.64 -31.15
C LEU A 147 15.91 18.56 -32.32
N PRO A 148 14.66 19.07 -32.34
CA PRO A 148 14.26 20.12 -33.29
C PRO A 148 15.17 21.35 -33.18
N LYS A 149 15.49 21.98 -34.32
CA LYS A 149 16.36 23.16 -34.38
C LYS A 149 15.86 24.29 -33.48
N GLU A 150 14.55 24.45 -33.38
CA GLU A 150 13.88 25.47 -32.58
C GLU A 150 14.01 25.20 -31.08
N VAL A 151 14.10 23.93 -30.67
CA VAL A 151 14.40 23.51 -29.29
C VAL A 151 15.88 23.74 -28.98
N LEU A 152 16.79 23.40 -29.90
CA LEU A 152 18.22 23.66 -29.76
C LEU A 152 18.51 25.16 -29.60
N ILE A 153 17.81 26.03 -30.34
CA ILE A 153 17.92 27.50 -30.20
C ILE A 153 17.41 27.97 -28.84
N GLU A 154 16.32 27.39 -28.31
CA GLU A 154 15.82 27.72 -26.96
C GLU A 154 16.82 27.33 -25.86
N LEU A 155 17.42 26.13 -25.96
CA LEU A 155 18.46 25.67 -25.01
C LEU A 155 19.72 26.53 -25.09
N ASN A 156 20.07 27.01 -26.28
CA ASN A 156 21.13 27.99 -26.49
C ASN A 156 20.84 29.32 -25.81
N TYR A 157 19.61 29.84 -25.93
CA TYR A 157 19.19 31.05 -25.23
C TYR A 157 19.19 30.91 -23.70
N PHE A 158 18.83 29.73 -23.18
CA PHE A 158 18.93 29.43 -21.75
C PHE A 158 20.40 29.46 -21.27
N ALA A 159 21.28 28.69 -21.91
CA ALA A 159 22.71 28.67 -21.59
C ALA A 159 23.36 30.06 -21.69
N PHE A 160 23.00 30.81 -22.72
CA PHE A 160 23.46 32.17 -22.98
C PHE A 160 23.13 33.14 -21.84
N ASP A 161 21.88 33.17 -21.36
CA ASP A 161 21.55 34.05 -20.22
C ASP A 161 22.25 33.59 -18.93
N MET A 162 22.29 32.28 -18.63
CA MET A 162 22.98 31.78 -17.43
C MET A 162 24.45 32.22 -17.39
N ILE A 163 25.18 32.17 -18.53
CA ILE A 163 26.57 32.63 -18.61
C ILE A 163 26.66 34.16 -18.56
N ASN A 164 25.75 34.89 -19.19
CA ASN A 164 25.76 36.35 -19.13
C ASN A 164 25.36 36.89 -17.74
N GLN A 165 24.55 36.18 -16.94
CA GLN A 165 24.35 36.48 -15.53
C GLN A 165 25.68 36.41 -14.74
N VAL A 166 26.51 35.39 -14.98
CA VAL A 166 27.86 35.29 -14.39
C VAL A 166 28.73 36.47 -14.84
N ARG A 167 28.78 36.76 -16.15
CA ARG A 167 29.61 37.85 -16.71
C ARG A 167 29.22 39.24 -16.19
N ARG A 168 27.92 39.51 -16.02
CA ARG A 168 27.41 40.73 -15.36
C ARG A 168 27.94 40.88 -13.92
N GLN A 169 27.97 39.81 -13.14
CA GLN A 169 28.51 39.82 -11.76
C GLN A 169 30.04 39.90 -11.72
N MET A 170 30.73 39.31 -12.71
CA MET A 170 32.18 39.42 -12.87
C MET A 170 32.61 40.81 -13.38
N GLY A 171 31.71 41.59 -13.99
CA GLY A 171 32.04 42.85 -14.65
C GLY A 171 32.86 42.66 -15.94
N THR A 172 32.56 41.61 -16.71
CA THR A 172 33.25 41.25 -17.96
C THR A 172 32.31 41.40 -19.17
N LYS A 173 32.87 41.37 -20.39
CA LYS A 173 32.08 41.50 -21.63
C LYS A 173 31.09 40.33 -21.78
N GLU A 174 29.80 40.65 -21.83
CA GLU A 174 28.75 39.69 -22.17
C GLU A 174 29.00 39.01 -23.53
N LEU A 175 28.59 37.74 -23.65
CA LEU A 175 28.61 37.00 -24.90
C LEU A 175 27.59 37.56 -25.90
N VAL A 176 27.76 37.20 -27.17
CA VAL A 176 26.73 37.35 -28.22
C VAL A 176 26.38 35.96 -28.77
N LEU A 177 25.11 35.54 -28.70
CA LEU A 177 24.69 34.27 -29.32
C LEU A 177 24.75 34.39 -30.86
N ALA A 178 25.32 33.41 -31.56
CA ALA A 178 25.57 33.50 -33.00
C ALA A 178 25.30 32.20 -33.78
N GLU A 179 24.63 32.33 -34.93
CA GLU A 179 24.23 31.23 -35.82
C GLU A 179 25.39 30.24 -36.11
N SER A 180 26.56 30.74 -36.52
CA SER A 180 27.69 29.85 -36.84
C SER A 180 28.39 29.24 -35.62
N SER A 181 28.18 29.77 -34.41
CA SER A 181 28.69 29.13 -33.19
C SER A 181 27.81 27.94 -32.78
N ILE A 182 26.49 28.02 -33.01
CA ILE A 182 25.56 26.89 -32.83
C ILE A 182 25.82 25.81 -33.88
N ASP A 183 26.04 26.20 -35.15
CA ASP A 183 26.41 25.27 -36.22
C ASP A 183 27.79 24.63 -35.96
N PHE A 184 28.78 25.36 -35.43
CA PHE A 184 30.05 24.80 -34.97
C PHE A 184 29.84 23.70 -33.93
N ALA A 185 29.10 23.99 -32.85
CA ALA A 185 28.84 23.01 -31.79
C ALA A 185 28.10 21.77 -32.32
N SER A 186 27.15 21.97 -33.23
CA SER A 186 26.34 20.90 -33.85
C SER A 186 27.11 20.04 -34.86
N LYS A 187 28.17 20.59 -35.48
CA LYS A 187 29.11 19.82 -36.30
C LYS A 187 30.10 19.04 -35.44
N LEU A 188 30.54 19.63 -34.33
CA LEU A 188 31.46 18.97 -33.39
C LEU A 188 30.81 17.74 -32.75
N SER A 189 29.55 17.82 -32.32
CA SER A 189 28.81 16.67 -31.78
C SER A 189 28.76 15.49 -32.77
N VAL A 190 28.38 15.74 -34.02
CA VAL A 190 28.37 14.74 -35.10
C VAL A 190 29.78 14.16 -35.36
N LYS A 191 30.85 14.94 -35.23
CA LYS A 191 32.23 14.44 -35.32
C LYS A 191 32.63 13.59 -34.12
N MET A 192 32.22 13.95 -32.90
CA MET A 192 32.50 13.18 -31.68
C MET A 192 31.73 11.85 -31.67
N GLN A 193 30.47 11.84 -32.11
CA GLN A 193 29.69 10.61 -32.27
C GLN A 193 30.30 9.68 -33.33
N LYS A 194 30.72 10.21 -34.49
CA LYS A 194 31.39 9.42 -35.54
C LYS A 194 32.78 8.90 -35.14
N ALA A 195 33.42 9.52 -34.17
CA ALA A 195 34.72 9.11 -33.63
C ALA A 195 34.60 8.22 -32.36
N ASP A 196 33.39 7.72 -32.05
CA ASP A 196 33.09 6.88 -30.87
C ASP A 196 33.68 7.47 -29.57
N ARG A 197 33.51 8.77 -29.33
CA ARG A 197 34.07 9.43 -28.15
C ARG A 197 33.33 9.06 -26.87
N SER A 198 34.05 9.08 -25.76
CA SER A 198 33.57 8.92 -24.38
C SER A 198 33.38 10.29 -23.71
N ILE A 199 32.45 10.40 -22.75
CA ILE A 199 32.36 11.57 -21.85
C ILE A 199 33.59 11.74 -20.95
N TRP A 200 34.45 10.71 -20.83
CA TRP A 200 35.66 10.69 -20.00
C TRP A 200 36.94 10.99 -20.80
N ASP A 201 36.84 11.13 -22.12
CA ASP A 201 37.99 11.53 -22.94
C ASP A 201 38.29 13.02 -22.78
N TRP A 202 39.54 13.42 -23.04
CA TRP A 202 39.90 14.83 -23.22
C TRP A 202 39.21 15.44 -24.46
N HIS A 203 39.15 16.77 -24.55
CA HIS A 203 38.68 17.53 -25.72
C HIS A 203 39.05 16.86 -27.06
N TYR A 204 38.09 16.77 -27.99
CA TYR A 204 38.39 16.23 -29.33
C TYR A 204 39.07 17.29 -30.21
N VAL A 205 40.31 17.66 -29.86
CA VAL A 205 41.08 18.74 -30.50
C VAL A 205 41.08 18.65 -32.02
N LYS A 206 41.33 17.46 -32.58
CA LYS A 206 41.22 17.21 -34.03
C LYS A 206 39.83 17.56 -34.59
N GLY A 207 38.75 17.10 -33.95
CA GLY A 207 37.38 17.41 -34.36
C GLY A 207 37.05 18.90 -34.26
N ILE A 208 37.52 19.57 -33.19
CA ILE A 208 37.38 21.02 -32.99
C ILE A 208 38.09 21.78 -34.12
N ASN A 209 39.35 21.44 -34.39
CA ASN A 209 40.16 22.07 -35.45
C ASN A 209 39.62 21.77 -36.86
N GLU A 210 39.06 20.59 -37.10
CA GLU A 210 38.36 20.29 -38.36
C GLU A 210 37.17 21.24 -38.58
N VAL A 211 36.34 21.50 -37.55
CA VAL A 211 35.22 22.46 -37.66
C VAL A 211 35.73 23.90 -37.79
N ALA A 212 36.77 24.30 -37.05
CA ALA A 212 37.39 25.62 -37.19
C ALA A 212 37.88 25.87 -38.63
N ARG A 213 38.49 24.87 -39.27
CA ARG A 213 38.90 24.91 -40.68
C ARG A 213 37.72 25.03 -41.66
N GLU A 214 36.53 24.52 -41.34
CA GLU A 214 35.33 24.75 -42.18
C GLU A 214 35.01 26.25 -42.29
N TYR A 215 35.15 26.98 -41.17
CA TYR A 215 34.95 28.43 -41.08
C TYR A 215 36.19 29.28 -41.38
N GLY A 216 37.34 28.66 -41.63
CA GLY A 216 38.61 29.35 -41.93
C GLY A 216 39.32 29.95 -40.72
N LEU A 217 38.83 29.66 -39.51
CA LEU A 217 39.36 30.15 -38.23
C LEU A 217 40.70 29.47 -37.88
N LEU A 218 41.42 30.06 -36.93
CA LEU A 218 42.68 29.53 -36.39
C LEU A 218 42.53 28.12 -35.80
N THR A 219 43.59 27.32 -35.82
CA THR A 219 43.63 26.01 -35.14
C THR A 219 44.81 25.93 -34.20
N SER A 220 44.73 25.06 -33.19
CA SER A 220 45.94 24.63 -32.46
C SER A 220 46.87 23.82 -33.38
N THR A 221 48.01 23.39 -32.86
CA THR A 221 49.03 22.72 -33.69
C THR A 221 48.57 21.32 -34.12
N LYS A 222 49.23 20.73 -35.14
CA LYS A 222 48.99 19.32 -35.46
C LYS A 222 49.44 18.38 -34.33
N GLU A 223 50.43 18.77 -33.52
CA GLU A 223 50.81 18.01 -32.32
C GLU A 223 49.64 17.95 -31.32
N ASP A 224 48.93 19.08 -31.11
CA ASP A 224 47.75 19.13 -30.23
C ASP A 224 46.60 18.23 -30.71
N GLU A 225 46.48 17.97 -32.02
CA GLU A 225 45.47 17.05 -32.56
C GLU A 225 45.75 15.57 -32.27
N GLU A 226 47.03 15.23 -32.10
CA GLU A 226 47.53 13.86 -31.92
C GLU A 226 47.87 13.56 -30.45
N LYS A 227 48.04 14.60 -29.63
CA LYS A 227 48.37 14.54 -28.19
C LYS A 227 47.13 14.30 -27.33
N LYS A 228 47.22 13.31 -26.42
CA LYS A 228 46.13 12.93 -25.48
C LYS A 228 45.54 14.11 -24.70
N TYR A 229 46.38 15.09 -24.35
CA TYR A 229 46.01 16.32 -23.65
C TYR A 229 46.48 17.56 -24.45
N GLY A 230 46.08 17.63 -25.72
CA GLY A 230 46.37 18.77 -26.60
C GLY A 230 45.56 20.03 -26.27
N GLY A 231 46.09 21.19 -26.66
CA GLY A 231 45.44 22.49 -26.54
C GLY A 231 44.40 22.75 -27.62
N GLN A 232 43.38 23.57 -27.30
CA GLN A 232 42.34 24.02 -28.22
C GLN A 232 41.78 25.39 -27.76
N TYR A 233 41.08 26.12 -28.62
CA TYR A 233 40.74 27.54 -28.39
C TYR A 233 39.25 27.85 -28.18
N TYR A 234 38.35 26.86 -28.31
CA TYR A 234 36.94 27.09 -28.62
C TYR A 234 35.96 26.50 -27.60
N GLU A 235 36.18 25.27 -27.16
CA GLU A 235 35.21 24.49 -26.39
C GLU A 235 35.45 24.58 -24.88
N ASN A 236 34.38 24.73 -24.10
CA ASN A 236 34.31 24.18 -22.74
C ASN A 236 33.40 22.94 -22.81
N GLY A 237 33.90 21.77 -22.41
CA GLY A 237 33.23 20.49 -22.59
C GLY A 237 32.71 19.94 -21.25
N ALA A 238 31.45 19.56 -21.18
CA ALA A 238 30.86 18.99 -19.97
C ALA A 238 30.13 17.68 -20.28
N GLY A 239 30.49 16.61 -19.57
CA GLY A 239 29.88 15.28 -19.71
C GLY A 239 29.12 14.87 -18.46
N THR A 240 28.07 14.07 -18.63
CA THR A 240 27.35 13.42 -17.51
C THR A 240 26.98 11.99 -17.88
N ASN A 241 27.10 11.07 -16.92
CA ASN A 241 26.76 9.65 -17.10
C ASN A 241 25.24 9.39 -17.24
N HIS A 242 24.40 10.42 -17.10
CA HIS A 242 22.96 10.34 -17.29
C HIS A 242 22.62 10.24 -18.79
N ARG A 243 22.57 9.00 -19.30
CA ARG A 243 22.32 8.69 -20.72
C ARG A 243 20.82 8.55 -21.04
N LEU A 244 20.07 9.65 -20.95
CA LEU A 244 18.64 9.69 -21.29
C LEU A 244 18.45 9.94 -22.79
N LYS A 245 17.75 9.04 -23.50
CA LYS A 245 17.43 9.22 -24.93
C LYS A 245 16.15 10.02 -25.14
N GLU A 246 15.11 9.70 -24.38
CA GLU A 246 13.87 10.45 -24.31
C GLU A 246 14.00 11.48 -23.19
N VAL A 247 13.84 12.77 -23.52
CA VAL A 247 14.16 13.91 -22.62
C VAL A 247 13.16 15.05 -22.76
N THR A 248 12.83 15.70 -21.64
CA THR A 248 12.09 16.96 -21.60
C THR A 248 13.02 18.18 -21.72
N LYS A 249 12.48 19.36 -22.07
CA LYS A 249 13.28 20.60 -22.01
C LYS A 249 13.70 20.93 -20.57
N ALA A 250 12.93 20.51 -19.56
CA ALA A 250 13.27 20.72 -18.15
C ALA A 250 14.57 19.99 -17.76
N GLU A 251 14.72 18.73 -18.15
CA GLU A 251 15.92 17.93 -17.90
C GLU A 251 17.14 18.47 -18.65
N LEU A 252 16.96 18.93 -19.89
CA LEU A 252 18.05 19.54 -20.67
C LEU A 252 18.49 20.89 -20.10
N LYS A 253 17.56 21.78 -19.73
CA LYS A 253 17.89 23.05 -19.04
C LYS A 253 18.58 22.80 -17.70
N ARG A 254 18.15 21.79 -16.94
CA ARG A 254 18.84 21.38 -15.70
C ARG A 254 20.26 20.91 -15.97
N THR A 255 20.44 20.02 -16.96
CA THR A 255 21.76 19.46 -17.32
C THR A 255 22.74 20.57 -17.74
N ILE A 256 22.26 21.57 -18.47
CA ILE A 256 23.02 22.78 -18.83
C ILE A 256 23.35 23.64 -17.59
N TYR A 257 22.39 23.85 -16.69
CA TYR A 257 22.58 24.62 -15.47
C TYR A 257 23.64 23.97 -14.54
N ASP A 258 23.50 22.67 -14.29
CA ASP A 258 24.43 21.89 -13.48
C ASP A 258 25.85 21.89 -14.10
N ALA A 259 25.97 21.87 -15.44
CA ALA A 259 27.25 21.98 -16.14
C ALA A 259 27.92 23.37 -16.01
N ILE A 260 27.15 24.47 -16.07
CA ILE A 260 27.70 25.81 -15.87
C ILE A 260 28.11 26.02 -14.41
N LEU A 261 27.39 25.43 -13.45
CA LEU A 261 27.82 25.39 -12.05
C LEU A 261 29.10 24.56 -11.87
N GLU A 262 29.28 23.44 -12.57
CA GLU A 262 30.51 22.65 -12.50
C GLU A 262 31.71 23.42 -13.07
N PHE A 263 31.58 24.03 -14.25
CA PHE A 263 32.65 24.88 -14.84
C PHE A 263 33.10 26.02 -13.94
N MET A 264 32.21 26.55 -13.10
CA MET A 264 32.52 27.64 -12.17
C MET A 264 32.98 27.12 -10.79
N TYR A 265 32.41 26.03 -10.30
CA TYR A 265 32.45 25.68 -8.87
C TYR A 265 32.87 24.24 -8.56
N ASN A 266 33.53 23.54 -9.48
CA ASN A 266 34.09 22.19 -9.24
C ASN A 266 35.09 22.15 -8.05
N GLY A 267 35.79 23.25 -7.79
CA GLY A 267 36.70 23.39 -6.64
C GLY A 267 38.10 22.75 -6.82
N TYR A 268 38.47 22.36 -8.04
CA TYR A 268 39.77 21.75 -8.34
C TYR A 268 40.43 22.27 -9.65
N GLU A 269 39.70 22.96 -10.51
CA GLU A 269 40.16 23.46 -11.81
C GLU A 269 39.40 24.74 -12.20
N TYR A 270 40.11 25.72 -12.78
CA TYR A 270 39.57 27.09 -13.00
C TYR A 270 39.81 27.66 -14.41
N LEU A 271 40.33 26.87 -15.35
CA LEU A 271 40.51 27.23 -16.76
C LEU A 271 39.14 27.38 -17.45
N HIS A 272 38.21 26.48 -17.16
CA HIS A 272 36.80 26.62 -17.56
C HIS A 272 36.15 27.81 -16.87
N ALA A 273 36.37 27.99 -15.57
CA ALA A 273 35.80 29.11 -14.81
C ALA A 273 36.18 30.47 -15.41
N GLN A 274 37.46 30.73 -15.70
CA GLN A 274 37.89 32.01 -16.29
C GLN A 274 37.41 32.20 -17.74
N SER A 275 37.16 31.12 -18.48
CA SER A 275 36.63 31.11 -19.85
C SER A 275 35.14 31.47 -19.87
N ILE A 276 34.34 30.80 -19.03
CA ILE A 276 32.91 31.06 -18.84
C ILE A 276 32.69 32.47 -18.26
N ALA A 277 33.42 32.81 -17.19
CA ALA A 277 33.42 34.13 -16.55
C ALA A 277 33.92 35.27 -17.47
N GLY A 278 34.56 34.95 -18.60
CA GLY A 278 35.00 35.93 -19.58
C GLY A 278 36.18 36.78 -19.12
N LEU A 279 37.07 36.24 -18.28
CA LEU A 279 38.38 36.85 -17.99
C LEU A 279 39.35 36.65 -19.16
N ASN A 280 39.22 35.53 -19.88
CA ASN A 280 39.95 35.22 -21.11
C ASN A 280 41.47 35.48 -21.01
N TRP A 281 42.14 34.93 -19.99
CA TRP A 281 43.59 35.08 -19.80
C TRP A 281 44.10 36.55 -19.74
N GLY A 282 43.27 37.48 -19.29
CA GLY A 282 43.59 38.92 -19.24
C GLY A 282 42.93 39.76 -20.33
N GLU A 283 42.08 39.17 -21.18
CA GLU A 283 41.36 39.86 -22.27
C GLU A 283 39.82 39.96 -22.01
N PRO A 284 39.36 40.61 -20.91
CA PRO A 284 37.96 40.56 -20.50
C PRO A 284 36.98 41.37 -21.35
N ASN A 285 37.49 42.17 -22.29
CA ASN A 285 36.73 43.14 -23.08
C ASN A 285 36.40 42.69 -24.51
N LYS A 286 37.01 41.59 -25.01
CA LYS A 286 36.82 41.09 -26.37
C LYS A 286 35.42 40.50 -26.58
N THR A 287 34.86 40.66 -27.77
CA THR A 287 33.56 40.10 -28.11
C THR A 287 33.71 38.62 -28.36
N LYS A 288 32.97 37.79 -27.62
CA LYS A 288 32.91 36.34 -27.85
C LYS A 288 31.52 35.92 -28.29
N TYR A 289 31.48 35.25 -29.43
CA TYR A 289 30.30 34.65 -30.03
C TYR A 289 30.09 33.25 -29.47
N PHE A 290 28.86 32.93 -29.07
CA PHE A 290 28.53 31.73 -28.30
C PHE A 290 27.58 30.79 -29.05
N GLY A 291 27.76 29.48 -28.83
CA GLY A 291 26.81 28.44 -29.19
C GLY A 291 27.04 27.15 -28.39
N LEU A 292 25.98 26.36 -28.27
CA LEU A 292 25.91 25.12 -27.50
C LEU A 292 25.32 23.99 -28.36
N SER A 293 25.85 22.79 -28.20
CA SER A 293 25.18 21.54 -28.56
C SER A 293 25.14 20.59 -27.36
N ILE A 294 24.08 19.81 -27.24
CA ILE A 294 23.89 18.75 -26.24
C ILE A 294 23.42 17.48 -26.96
N PHE A 295 24.08 16.35 -26.70
CA PHE A 295 24.00 15.14 -27.54
C PHE A 295 24.43 13.89 -26.76
N LEU A 296 24.07 12.70 -27.23
CA LEU A 296 24.55 11.46 -26.61
C LEU A 296 25.92 11.04 -27.13
N LEU A 297 26.70 10.46 -26.24
CA LEU A 297 27.86 9.61 -26.53
C LEU A 297 27.55 8.16 -26.12
N LYS A 298 28.54 7.28 -26.20
CA LYS A 298 28.37 5.85 -25.90
C LYS A 298 28.08 5.55 -24.42
N ASP A 299 28.56 6.41 -23.53
CA ASP A 299 28.56 6.23 -22.07
C ASP A 299 27.92 7.38 -21.28
N GLY A 300 27.32 8.37 -21.96
CA GLY A 300 26.65 9.49 -21.30
C GLY A 300 26.07 10.53 -22.26
N THR A 301 25.70 11.67 -21.69
CA THR A 301 25.30 12.89 -22.39
C THR A 301 26.47 13.88 -22.36
N GLN A 302 26.80 14.47 -23.50
CA GLN A 302 27.87 15.45 -23.66
C GLN A 302 27.30 16.82 -24.06
N MET A 303 27.96 17.88 -23.61
CA MET A 303 27.74 19.26 -24.01
C MET A 303 29.03 19.90 -24.52
N SER A 304 28.91 20.67 -25.59
CA SER A 304 30.01 21.45 -26.19
C SER A 304 29.64 22.93 -26.18
N PHE A 305 30.19 23.68 -25.24
CA PHE A 305 29.99 25.13 -25.11
C PHE A 305 31.08 25.85 -25.92
N ILE A 306 30.75 26.24 -27.15
CA ILE A 306 31.67 26.89 -28.09
C ILE A 306 31.67 28.41 -27.87
N THR A 307 32.88 28.99 -27.76
CA THR A 307 33.09 30.44 -27.86
C THR A 307 34.11 30.77 -28.95
N VAL A 308 33.82 31.75 -29.80
CA VAL A 308 34.71 32.25 -30.86
C VAL A 308 34.91 33.75 -30.67
N SER A 309 36.14 34.25 -30.67
CA SER A 309 36.41 35.70 -30.57
C SER A 309 36.20 36.43 -31.90
N ASP A 310 35.84 37.71 -31.79
CA ASP A 310 35.90 38.69 -32.88
C ASP A 310 37.27 38.69 -33.59
N ASP A 311 38.37 38.68 -32.84
CA ASP A 311 39.73 38.59 -33.39
C ASP A 311 39.99 37.34 -34.25
N PHE A 312 39.39 36.19 -33.91
CA PHE A 312 39.60 34.95 -34.66
C PHE A 312 38.75 34.92 -35.94
N ILE A 313 37.65 35.67 -35.96
CA ILE A 313 36.80 35.87 -37.15
C ILE A 313 37.45 36.90 -38.08
N SER A 314 38.06 37.96 -37.56
CA SER A 314 38.78 38.97 -38.37
C SER A 314 40.06 38.41 -39.00
N GLN A 315 40.70 37.44 -38.35
CA GLN A 315 41.82 36.65 -38.89
C GLN A 315 41.38 35.45 -39.75
N SER A 316 40.08 35.26 -39.99
CA SER A 316 39.60 34.10 -40.74
C SER A 316 40.04 34.13 -42.20
N THR A 317 40.43 32.95 -42.70
CA THR A 317 40.68 32.71 -44.12
C THR A 317 39.39 32.59 -44.95
N LYS A 318 38.20 32.68 -44.34
CA LYS A 318 36.90 32.57 -45.01
C LYS A 318 35.83 33.50 -44.42
N ASN A 319 35.01 34.06 -45.31
CA ASN A 319 33.92 34.99 -44.97
C ASN A 319 32.57 34.26 -44.70
N ASN A 320 32.59 33.05 -44.12
CA ASN A 320 31.41 32.20 -43.94
C ASN A 320 30.95 32.02 -42.47
N PHE A 321 31.48 32.81 -41.53
CA PHE A 321 31.06 32.79 -40.13
C PHE A 321 29.97 33.84 -39.85
N SER A 322 28.73 33.39 -39.63
CA SER A 322 27.60 34.25 -39.26
C SER A 322 27.65 34.60 -37.76
N THR A 323 27.98 35.86 -37.48
CA THR A 323 27.88 36.50 -36.15
C THR A 323 26.44 36.90 -35.77
N LYS A 324 25.49 36.72 -36.68
CA LYS A 324 24.07 37.08 -36.49
C LYS A 324 23.44 36.20 -35.40
N THR A 325 22.73 36.84 -34.49
CA THR A 325 21.93 36.16 -33.46
C THR A 325 20.68 35.52 -34.08
N PRO A 326 20.40 34.24 -33.82
CA PRO A 326 19.16 33.59 -34.28
C PRO A 326 17.94 34.19 -33.56
N VAL A 327 16.75 34.07 -34.15
CA VAL A 327 15.50 34.51 -33.49
C VAL A 327 15.23 33.64 -32.26
N ASN A 328 14.87 34.26 -31.13
CA ASN A 328 14.51 33.53 -29.91
C ASN A 328 13.21 32.73 -30.12
N THR A 329 13.31 31.40 -29.97
CA THR A 329 12.25 30.45 -30.23
C THR A 329 11.42 30.05 -29.01
N THR A 330 11.80 30.44 -27.78
CA THR A 330 11.15 29.97 -26.54
C THR A 330 9.63 30.21 -26.54
N GLU A 331 9.21 31.41 -26.92
CA GLU A 331 7.78 31.78 -26.98
C GLU A 331 7.03 31.14 -28.15
N SER A 332 7.69 30.88 -29.30
CA SER A 332 7.07 30.17 -30.42
C SER A 332 6.96 28.67 -30.16
N ASN A 333 7.94 28.07 -29.48
CA ASN A 333 7.93 26.69 -29.02
C ASN A 333 6.76 26.48 -28.05
N ARG A 334 6.66 27.33 -27.01
CA ARG A 334 5.54 27.28 -26.04
C ARG A 334 4.18 27.37 -26.72
N LYS A 335 3.99 28.30 -27.67
CA LYS A 335 2.73 28.48 -28.41
C LYS A 335 2.41 27.30 -29.34
N SER A 336 3.41 26.75 -30.01
CA SER A 336 3.27 25.56 -30.84
C SER A 336 2.85 24.34 -30.01
N THR A 337 3.56 24.07 -28.91
CA THR A 337 3.24 23.01 -27.95
C THR A 337 1.85 23.19 -27.32
N LEU A 338 1.47 24.42 -26.96
CA LEU A 338 0.11 24.71 -26.46
C LEU A 338 -0.96 24.31 -27.48
N GLY A 339 -0.81 24.70 -28.75
CA GLY A 339 -1.76 24.33 -29.81
C GLY A 339 -1.86 22.81 -30.06
N LYS A 340 -0.73 22.07 -29.95
CA LYS A 340 -0.76 20.60 -29.97
C LYS A 340 -1.52 20.05 -28.77
N LYS A 341 -1.20 20.49 -27.55
CA LYS A 341 -1.76 19.95 -26.31
C LYS A 341 -3.23 20.29 -26.10
N GLU A 342 -3.72 21.44 -26.57
CA GLU A 342 -5.15 21.73 -26.59
C GLU A 342 -5.92 20.81 -27.55
N LYS A 343 -5.34 20.49 -28.72
CA LYS A 343 -5.93 19.53 -29.67
C LYS A 343 -5.91 18.09 -29.14
N GLU A 344 -4.82 17.68 -28.48
CA GLU A 344 -4.74 16.39 -27.78
C GLU A 344 -5.80 16.29 -26.67
N LEU A 345 -5.91 17.33 -25.82
CA LEU A 345 -6.88 17.41 -24.73
C LEU A 345 -8.32 17.28 -25.24
N GLU A 346 -8.69 18.02 -26.28
CA GLU A 346 -10.05 17.97 -26.82
C GLU A 346 -10.37 16.61 -27.47
N THR A 347 -9.37 16.01 -28.15
CA THR A 347 -9.49 14.66 -28.72
C THR A 347 -9.68 13.61 -27.64
N GLU A 348 -9.00 13.73 -26.49
CA GLU A 348 -9.10 12.77 -25.39
C GLU A 348 -10.41 12.95 -24.58
N LYS A 349 -10.86 14.19 -24.33
CA LYS A 349 -12.22 14.47 -23.78
C LYS A 349 -13.30 13.78 -24.62
N GLY A 350 -13.24 13.91 -25.94
CA GLY A 350 -14.21 13.33 -26.87
C GLY A 350 -14.21 11.80 -26.93
N LYS A 351 -13.17 11.13 -26.38
CA LYS A 351 -13.18 9.68 -26.08
C LYS A 351 -13.77 9.43 -24.70
N LEU A 352 -13.32 10.16 -23.69
CA LEU A 352 -13.75 10.04 -22.31
C LEU A 352 -15.28 10.21 -22.16
N GLU A 353 -15.90 11.09 -22.93
CA GLU A 353 -17.36 11.27 -22.96
C GLU A 353 -18.09 10.04 -23.52
N LYS A 354 -17.57 9.43 -24.60
CA LYS A 354 -18.13 8.22 -25.22
C LYS A 354 -17.96 6.98 -24.33
N LEU A 355 -16.81 6.88 -23.66
CA LEU A 355 -16.54 5.86 -22.65
C LEU A 355 -17.46 6.03 -21.44
N ASN A 356 -17.62 7.25 -20.90
CA ASN A 356 -18.56 7.52 -19.80
C ASN A 356 -20.01 7.21 -20.17
N THR A 357 -20.44 7.55 -21.38
CA THR A 357 -21.80 7.27 -21.86
C THR A 357 -22.05 5.76 -21.93
N SER A 358 -21.09 5.00 -22.47
CA SER A 358 -21.17 3.54 -22.53
C SER A 358 -21.05 2.87 -21.15
N TYR A 359 -20.22 3.42 -20.25
CA TYR A 359 -20.03 2.92 -18.89
C TYR A 359 -21.30 3.10 -18.03
N LYS A 360 -22.03 4.20 -18.20
CA LYS A 360 -23.33 4.40 -17.50
C LYS A 360 -24.37 3.34 -17.87
N GLU A 361 -24.42 2.91 -19.12
CA GLU A 361 -25.32 1.82 -19.54
C GLU A 361 -24.80 0.45 -19.06
N TYR A 362 -23.48 0.22 -19.05
CA TYR A 362 -22.86 -0.96 -18.43
C TYR A 362 -23.16 -1.06 -16.91
N GLU A 363 -23.11 0.05 -16.18
CA GLU A 363 -23.51 0.13 -14.77
C GLU A 363 -25.00 -0.17 -14.58
N LYS A 364 -25.86 0.36 -15.45
CA LYS A 364 -27.31 0.13 -15.42
C LYS A 364 -27.65 -1.34 -15.63
N ILE A 365 -27.06 -1.98 -16.63
CA ILE A 365 -27.22 -3.42 -16.89
C ILE A 365 -26.66 -4.24 -15.71
N SER A 366 -25.52 -3.85 -15.14
CA SER A 366 -24.95 -4.52 -13.95
C SER A 366 -25.90 -4.46 -12.75
N LYS A 367 -26.48 -3.29 -12.46
CA LYS A 367 -27.44 -3.10 -11.35
C LYS A 367 -28.75 -3.88 -11.58
N GLU A 368 -29.14 -4.11 -12.83
CA GLU A 368 -30.27 -5.00 -13.17
C GLU A 368 -29.92 -6.48 -12.90
N ILE A 369 -28.73 -6.92 -13.31
CA ILE A 369 -28.21 -8.28 -13.01
C ILE A 369 -28.13 -8.50 -11.49
N ASP A 370 -27.53 -7.58 -10.75
CA ASP A 370 -27.34 -7.68 -9.29
C ASP A 370 -28.70 -7.76 -8.57
N LYS A 371 -29.69 -6.96 -9.01
CA LYS A 371 -31.07 -7.04 -8.51
C LYS A 371 -31.74 -8.39 -8.81
N LEU A 372 -31.54 -8.95 -10.00
CA LEU A 372 -32.10 -10.25 -10.36
C LEU A 372 -31.47 -11.39 -9.54
N ASN A 373 -30.14 -11.34 -9.31
CA ASN A 373 -29.42 -12.28 -8.44
C ASN A 373 -29.91 -12.16 -6.98
N GLU A 374 -30.13 -10.95 -6.49
CA GLU A 374 -30.70 -10.71 -5.16
C GLU A 374 -32.12 -11.29 -4.99
N GLU A 375 -32.96 -11.18 -6.02
CA GLU A 375 -34.31 -11.77 -6.02
C GLU A 375 -34.25 -13.30 -6.08
N GLU A 376 -33.32 -13.87 -6.86
CA GLU A 376 -33.06 -15.31 -6.94
C GLU A 376 -32.71 -15.92 -5.57
N GLU A 377 -31.73 -15.35 -4.87
CA GLU A 377 -31.31 -15.84 -3.55
C GLU A 377 -32.43 -15.68 -2.51
N LYS A 378 -33.25 -14.62 -2.61
CA LYS A 378 -34.47 -14.46 -1.78
C LYS A 378 -35.54 -15.51 -2.10
N GLU A 379 -35.57 -16.11 -3.28
CA GLU A 379 -36.49 -17.20 -3.63
C GLU A 379 -35.93 -18.57 -3.25
N LYS A 380 -34.63 -18.84 -3.49
CA LYS A 380 -33.94 -20.03 -2.99
C LYS A 380 -34.01 -20.14 -1.47
N GLU A 381 -33.87 -19.04 -0.72
CA GLU A 381 -33.97 -19.05 0.74
C GLU A 381 -35.40 -19.34 1.24
N LYS A 382 -36.44 -18.91 0.51
CA LYS A 382 -37.82 -19.34 0.77
C LYS A 382 -37.98 -20.84 0.50
N GLU A 383 -37.45 -21.32 -0.63
CA GLU A 383 -37.53 -22.73 -1.02
C GLU A 383 -36.80 -23.64 -0.03
N ARG A 384 -35.60 -23.23 0.43
CA ARG A 384 -34.82 -23.90 1.47
C ARG A 384 -35.61 -24.01 2.78
N LYS A 385 -36.22 -22.91 3.23
CA LYS A 385 -37.09 -22.90 4.43
C LYS A 385 -38.31 -23.79 4.28
N ALA A 386 -38.94 -23.82 3.11
CA ALA A 386 -40.08 -24.70 2.83
C ALA A 386 -39.68 -26.19 2.84
N LYS A 387 -38.55 -26.54 2.21
CA LYS A 387 -37.97 -27.90 2.24
C LYS A 387 -37.54 -28.32 3.64
N GLU A 388 -37.02 -27.40 4.45
CA GLU A 388 -36.63 -27.63 5.84
C GLU A 388 -37.85 -27.88 6.74
N ALA A 389 -38.94 -27.12 6.55
CA ALA A 389 -40.22 -27.33 7.26
C ALA A 389 -40.97 -28.62 6.86
N LEU A 390 -40.68 -29.20 5.68
CA LEU A 390 -41.28 -30.45 5.19
C LEU A 390 -40.56 -31.72 5.67
N LYS A 391 -39.47 -31.60 6.43
CA LYS A 391 -38.62 -32.74 6.83
C LYS A 391 -39.27 -33.55 7.95
N GLU A 392 -39.56 -34.84 7.71
CA GLU A 392 -40.20 -35.72 8.71
C GLU A 392 -39.35 -35.84 9.98
N LYS A 393 -39.92 -35.45 11.12
CA LYS A 393 -39.34 -35.66 12.45
C LYS A 393 -39.61 -37.10 12.90
N LYS A 394 -38.55 -37.90 13.02
CA LYS A 394 -38.60 -39.32 13.37
C LYS A 394 -37.33 -39.76 14.09
N GLY A 395 -37.48 -40.54 15.16
CA GLY A 395 -36.36 -40.98 16.00
C GLY A 395 -35.84 -39.88 16.93
N TRP A 396 -34.59 -40.01 17.38
CA TRP A 396 -33.92 -39.07 18.27
C TRP A 396 -33.67 -37.71 17.59
N ILE A 397 -34.21 -36.64 18.17
CA ILE A 397 -33.99 -35.26 17.73
C ILE A 397 -33.65 -34.41 18.96
N ARG A 398 -32.62 -33.58 18.84
CA ARG A 398 -32.25 -32.59 19.86
C ARG A 398 -32.78 -31.23 19.45
N GLU A 399 -33.56 -30.60 20.32
CA GLU A 399 -34.11 -29.26 20.10
C GLU A 399 -33.61 -28.34 21.22
N GLY A 400 -32.64 -27.48 20.89
CA GLY A 400 -31.87 -26.73 21.88
C GLY A 400 -30.95 -27.64 22.71
N ASN A 401 -31.15 -27.66 24.02
CA ASN A 401 -30.42 -28.55 24.93
C ASN A 401 -31.14 -29.87 25.23
N ASP A 402 -32.42 -29.97 24.87
CA ASP A 402 -33.27 -31.08 25.26
C ASP A 402 -33.35 -32.14 24.15
N TRP A 403 -33.43 -33.40 24.53
CA TRP A 403 -33.66 -34.52 23.61
C TRP A 403 -35.13 -34.94 23.58
N TYR A 404 -35.62 -35.24 22.39
CA TYR A 404 -36.97 -35.71 22.11
C TYR A 404 -36.87 -36.98 21.25
N PHE A 405 -37.84 -37.89 21.38
CA PHE A 405 -37.98 -39.01 20.44
C PHE A 405 -39.29 -38.88 19.68
N TYR A 406 -39.20 -38.74 18.36
CA TYR A 406 -40.35 -38.53 17.49
C TYR A 406 -40.87 -39.83 16.87
N LYS A 407 -42.18 -40.08 17.00
CA LYS A 407 -42.91 -41.11 16.27
C LYS A 407 -44.09 -40.45 15.53
N ASN A 408 -44.24 -40.75 14.24
CA ASN A 408 -45.31 -40.19 13.38
C ASN A 408 -45.39 -38.65 13.44
N ASN A 409 -44.23 -37.97 13.34
CA ASN A 409 -44.11 -36.50 13.40
C ASN A 409 -44.54 -35.83 14.73
N GLN A 410 -44.71 -36.59 15.82
CA GLN A 410 -44.99 -36.09 17.18
C GLN A 410 -43.95 -36.62 18.18
N PRO A 411 -43.55 -35.83 19.20
CA PRO A 411 -42.70 -36.32 20.28
C PRO A 411 -43.51 -37.26 21.19
N ILE A 412 -42.93 -38.39 21.58
CA ILE A 412 -43.56 -39.26 22.59
C ILE A 412 -43.53 -38.58 23.96
N LYS A 413 -44.56 -38.85 24.78
CA LYS A 413 -44.81 -38.16 26.05
C LYS A 413 -45.30 -39.16 27.10
N ASN A 414 -44.84 -39.00 28.34
CA ASN A 414 -45.10 -39.91 29.46
C ASN A 414 -44.87 -41.39 29.09
N ALA A 415 -43.74 -41.66 28.42
CA ALA A 415 -43.45 -42.97 27.82
C ALA A 415 -41.95 -43.30 27.86
N TRP A 416 -41.65 -44.60 27.90
CA TRP A 416 -40.31 -45.14 27.70
C TRP A 416 -40.04 -45.40 26.22
N GLU A 417 -38.83 -45.08 25.74
CA GLU A 417 -38.26 -45.63 24.51
C GLU A 417 -36.94 -46.33 24.84
N SER A 418 -36.93 -47.67 24.82
CA SER A 418 -35.87 -48.48 25.42
C SER A 418 -35.61 -48.01 26.87
N ASP A 419 -34.40 -47.54 27.15
CA ASP A 419 -33.91 -47.31 28.51
C ASP A 419 -34.10 -45.84 28.96
N TYR A 420 -34.87 -45.04 28.20
CA TYR A 420 -35.00 -43.59 28.37
C TYR A 420 -36.46 -43.16 28.52
N TRP A 421 -36.75 -42.32 29.52
CA TRP A 421 -38.10 -41.80 29.79
C TRP A 421 -38.30 -40.41 29.21
N PHE A 422 -39.46 -40.19 28.60
CA PHE A 422 -39.88 -38.89 28.07
C PHE A 422 -41.05 -38.31 28.89
N GLY A 423 -40.89 -37.08 29.36
CA GLY A 423 -41.84 -36.37 30.22
C GLY A 423 -43.14 -35.96 29.52
N SER A 424 -43.98 -35.20 30.22
CA SER A 424 -45.27 -34.70 29.71
C SER A 424 -45.10 -33.61 28.65
N ASP A 425 -44.00 -32.86 28.69
CA ASP A 425 -43.55 -31.95 27.64
C ASP A 425 -42.96 -32.68 26.41
N GLY A 426 -42.48 -33.90 26.59
CA GLY A 426 -41.87 -34.77 25.59
C GLY A 426 -40.34 -34.80 25.63
N LYS A 427 -39.73 -34.19 26.65
CA LYS A 427 -38.28 -34.18 26.84
C LYS A 427 -37.79 -35.46 27.50
N MET A 428 -36.62 -35.95 27.11
CA MET A 428 -35.89 -37.00 27.80
C MET A 428 -35.50 -36.51 29.20
N ALA A 429 -35.90 -37.24 30.24
CA ALA A 429 -35.51 -36.95 31.62
C ALA A 429 -34.05 -37.34 31.89
N THR A 430 -33.38 -36.64 32.81
CA THR A 430 -32.03 -36.95 33.29
C THR A 430 -31.92 -36.75 34.80
N ASP A 431 -31.03 -37.50 35.45
CA ASP A 431 -30.64 -37.47 36.88
C ASP A 431 -31.79 -37.44 37.90
N SER A 432 -32.94 -38.05 37.56
CA SER A 432 -34.22 -37.86 38.24
C SER A 432 -35.03 -39.13 38.40
N TRP A 433 -35.97 -39.11 39.33
CA TRP A 433 -37.01 -40.14 39.46
C TRP A 433 -38.15 -39.85 38.48
N VAL A 434 -38.56 -40.87 37.74
CA VAL A 434 -39.52 -40.79 36.62
C VAL A 434 -40.67 -41.79 36.81
N ASP A 435 -41.67 -41.73 35.93
CA ASP A 435 -42.79 -42.67 35.88
C ASP A 435 -43.47 -42.88 37.25
N ASN A 436 -44.00 -41.78 37.78
CA ASN A 436 -44.56 -41.65 39.13
C ASN A 436 -43.62 -42.08 40.28
N GLY A 437 -42.32 -41.84 40.11
CA GLY A 437 -41.30 -42.08 41.14
C GLY A 437 -40.84 -43.53 41.27
N ARG A 438 -41.24 -44.41 40.34
CA ARG A 438 -40.99 -45.85 40.41
C ARG A 438 -39.62 -46.27 39.89
N TYR A 439 -39.04 -45.46 39.01
CA TYR A 439 -37.76 -45.73 38.35
C TYR A 439 -36.87 -44.48 38.37
N TYR A 440 -35.55 -44.66 38.35
CA TYR A 440 -34.58 -43.57 38.30
C TYR A 440 -33.83 -43.57 36.98
N VAL A 441 -33.62 -42.40 36.38
CA VAL A 441 -32.71 -42.21 35.23
C VAL A 441 -31.47 -41.43 35.65
N ASP A 442 -30.30 -41.82 35.15
CA ASP A 442 -29.03 -41.17 35.46
C ASP A 442 -28.79 -39.88 34.64
N LYS A 443 -27.61 -39.28 34.78
CA LYS A 443 -27.19 -38.05 34.07
C LYS A 443 -27.15 -38.17 32.54
N SER A 444 -27.13 -39.39 31.99
CA SER A 444 -27.29 -39.65 30.55
C SER A 444 -28.76 -39.83 30.13
N GLY A 445 -29.67 -39.91 31.09
CA GLY A 445 -31.10 -40.20 30.90
C GLY A 445 -31.44 -41.69 30.91
N LYS A 446 -30.46 -42.55 31.21
CA LYS A 446 -30.61 -44.00 31.15
C LYS A 446 -31.15 -44.56 32.46
N TYR A 447 -32.08 -45.50 32.38
CA TYR A 447 -32.67 -46.22 33.51
C TYR A 447 -31.61 -46.95 34.37
N VAL A 448 -31.69 -46.74 35.69
CA VAL A 448 -30.87 -47.39 36.72
C VAL A 448 -31.70 -48.42 37.48
N GLN A 449 -31.42 -49.69 37.22
CA GLN A 449 -32.09 -50.83 37.86
C GLN A 449 -31.75 -50.95 39.36
N ASN A 450 -32.68 -51.46 40.17
CA ASN A 450 -32.52 -51.83 41.59
C ASN A 450 -32.08 -50.69 42.54
N LYS A 451 -32.33 -49.42 42.17
CA LYS A 451 -32.11 -48.27 43.07
C LYS A 451 -33.21 -48.22 44.13
N ASN A 452 -32.92 -48.66 45.35
CA ASN A 452 -33.91 -48.69 46.44
C ASN A 452 -34.03 -47.35 47.19
N GLN A 453 -35.22 -47.07 47.74
CA GLN A 453 -35.52 -45.89 48.55
C GLN A 453 -35.46 -46.24 50.05
N LYS A 454 -34.72 -45.47 50.86
CA LYS A 454 -34.66 -45.66 52.32
C LYS A 454 -35.90 -45.08 53.00
N TYR A 455 -36.54 -45.88 53.85
CA TYR A 455 -37.66 -45.51 54.71
C TYR A 455 -37.68 -46.39 55.97
N GLY A 456 -38.07 -45.84 57.11
CA GLY A 456 -38.09 -46.54 58.40
C GLY A 456 -36.73 -46.58 59.11
N TRP A 457 -36.60 -47.46 60.10
CA TRP A 457 -35.37 -47.67 60.87
C TRP A 457 -34.26 -48.27 60.00
N VAL A 458 -33.09 -47.62 59.97
CA VAL A 458 -31.89 -48.09 59.26
C VAL A 458 -30.68 -47.96 60.19
N GLN A 459 -29.91 -49.04 60.34
CA GLN A 459 -28.63 -49.01 61.06
C GLN A 459 -27.49 -48.76 60.07
N GLU A 460 -26.67 -47.73 60.31
CA GLU A 460 -25.50 -47.42 59.49
C GLU A 460 -24.26 -47.32 60.39
N GLY A 461 -23.36 -48.31 60.26
CA GLY A 461 -22.30 -48.54 61.24
C GLY A 461 -22.89 -48.95 62.59
N THR A 462 -22.47 -48.28 63.66
CA THR A 462 -22.99 -48.51 65.02
C THR A 462 -24.23 -47.67 65.36
N ALA A 463 -24.65 -46.76 64.48
CA ALA A 463 -25.72 -45.80 64.76
C ALA A 463 -27.03 -46.17 64.05
N TRP A 464 -28.16 -45.91 64.72
CA TRP A 464 -29.49 -46.02 64.13
C TRP A 464 -29.98 -44.67 63.61
N TYR A 465 -30.68 -44.68 62.49
CA TYR A 465 -31.35 -43.54 61.86
C TYR A 465 -32.79 -43.94 61.56
N PHE A 466 -33.70 -42.97 61.48
CA PHE A 466 -35.03 -43.19 60.94
C PHE A 466 -35.19 -42.37 59.64
N TYR A 467 -35.41 -43.04 58.53
CA TYR A 467 -35.53 -42.43 57.21
C TYR A 467 -36.99 -42.15 56.86
N LYS A 468 -37.26 -40.95 56.35
CA LYS A 468 -38.51 -40.59 55.66
C LYS A 468 -38.14 -39.92 54.33
N ASN A 469 -38.76 -40.37 53.23
CA ASN A 469 -38.48 -39.91 51.87
C ASN A 469 -36.97 -39.91 51.50
N ASN A 470 -36.25 -40.99 51.83
CA ASN A 470 -34.82 -41.15 51.55
C ASN A 470 -33.86 -40.17 52.27
N GLN A 471 -34.36 -39.42 53.28
CA GLN A 471 -33.56 -38.56 54.18
C GLN A 471 -33.75 -39.02 55.64
N PRO A 472 -32.71 -38.95 56.50
CA PRO A 472 -32.86 -39.23 57.93
C PRO A 472 -33.53 -38.05 58.64
N ILE A 473 -34.48 -38.32 59.52
CA ILE A 473 -35.11 -37.30 60.37
C ILE A 473 -34.10 -36.75 61.39
N LYS A 474 -34.22 -35.46 61.75
CA LYS A 474 -33.22 -34.71 62.51
C LYS A 474 -33.90 -33.75 63.49
N ASN A 475 -33.33 -33.60 64.67
CA ASN A 475 -33.83 -32.76 65.76
C ASN A 475 -35.32 -33.01 66.10
N THR A 476 -35.75 -34.27 66.13
CA THR A 476 -37.13 -34.66 66.41
C THR A 476 -37.20 -36.00 67.13
N TRP A 477 -38.31 -36.23 67.82
CA TRP A 477 -38.72 -37.54 68.31
C TRP A 477 -39.39 -38.37 67.21
N GLU A 478 -39.25 -39.69 67.27
CA GLU A 478 -40.12 -40.67 66.58
C GLU A 478 -40.44 -41.78 67.60
N GLY A 479 -41.62 -41.70 68.22
CA GLY A 479 -41.90 -42.44 69.45
C GLY A 479 -40.96 -42.00 70.60
N ASP A 480 -40.56 -42.94 71.45
CA ASP A 480 -39.73 -42.68 72.64
C ASP A 480 -38.26 -42.33 72.34
N TYR A 481 -37.87 -42.16 71.07
CA TYR A 481 -36.49 -42.03 70.60
C TYR A 481 -36.23 -40.69 69.93
N TRP A 482 -35.16 -39.99 70.33
CA TRP A 482 -34.76 -38.71 69.76
C TRP A 482 -33.66 -38.87 68.71
N PHE A 483 -33.79 -38.17 67.59
CA PHE A 483 -32.78 -38.09 66.53
C PHE A 483 -32.06 -36.74 66.54
N GLY A 484 -30.72 -36.77 66.62
CA GLY A 484 -29.86 -35.58 66.68
C GLY A 484 -29.82 -34.77 65.39
N SER A 485 -29.01 -33.70 65.38
CA SER A 485 -28.82 -32.83 64.22
C SER A 485 -28.09 -33.52 63.05
N ASP A 486 -27.27 -34.53 63.34
CA ASP A 486 -26.68 -35.41 62.35
C ASP A 486 -27.65 -36.48 61.81
N GLY A 487 -28.74 -36.75 62.54
CA GLY A 487 -29.81 -37.69 62.20
C GLY A 487 -29.71 -39.04 62.92
N LYS A 488 -28.75 -39.21 63.83
CA LYS A 488 -28.59 -40.44 64.62
C LYS A 488 -29.54 -40.45 65.82
N MET A 489 -30.07 -41.63 66.13
CA MET A 489 -30.73 -41.90 67.40
C MET A 489 -29.75 -41.66 68.56
N ALA A 490 -30.14 -40.81 69.49
CA ALA A 490 -29.35 -40.51 70.68
C ALA A 490 -29.46 -41.63 71.72
N THR A 491 -28.38 -41.90 72.45
CA THR A 491 -28.34 -42.85 73.58
C THR A 491 -27.52 -42.29 74.74
N ASN A 492 -27.87 -42.67 75.97
CA ASN A 492 -27.21 -42.33 77.24
C ASN A 492 -26.91 -40.83 77.46
N THR A 493 -27.68 -39.94 76.82
CA THR A 493 -27.37 -38.51 76.70
C THR A 493 -28.59 -37.62 76.90
N TRP A 494 -28.32 -36.33 77.03
CA TRP A 494 -29.33 -35.28 77.12
C TRP A 494 -29.73 -34.79 75.73
N VAL A 495 -31.04 -34.74 75.48
CA VAL A 495 -31.64 -34.44 74.19
C VAL A 495 -32.63 -33.28 74.30
N ASP A 496 -33.14 -32.84 73.15
CA ASP A 496 -34.15 -31.79 73.05
C ASP A 496 -33.83 -30.54 73.89
N ASN A 497 -32.66 -29.96 73.60
CA ASN A 497 -32.05 -28.82 74.30
C ASN A 497 -31.85 -29.02 75.82
N GLY A 498 -31.52 -30.25 76.23
CA GLY A 498 -31.20 -30.58 77.64
C GLY A 498 -32.43 -30.77 78.54
N ARG A 499 -33.63 -30.88 77.96
CA ARG A 499 -34.89 -31.03 78.70
C ARG A 499 -35.19 -32.47 79.09
N TYR A 500 -34.72 -33.43 78.29
CA TYR A 500 -35.03 -34.86 78.46
C TYR A 500 -33.74 -35.70 78.35
N TYR A 501 -33.68 -36.81 79.08
CA TYR A 501 -32.58 -37.78 78.99
C TYR A 501 -33.04 -39.00 78.21
N VAL A 502 -32.15 -39.60 77.42
CA VAL A 502 -32.36 -40.94 76.83
C VAL A 502 -31.34 -41.91 77.39
N ASP A 503 -31.74 -43.14 77.69
CA ASP A 503 -30.84 -44.18 78.23
C ASP A 503 -29.99 -44.88 77.15
N GLY A 504 -29.24 -45.91 77.54
CA GLY A 504 -28.38 -46.68 76.64
C GLY A 504 -29.10 -47.40 75.50
N THR A 505 -30.41 -47.58 75.58
CA THR A 505 -31.28 -48.10 74.50
C THR A 505 -31.80 -47.00 73.58
N GLY A 506 -31.69 -45.74 73.99
CA GLY A 506 -32.16 -44.56 73.28
C GLY A 506 -33.58 -44.12 73.62
N ARG A 507 -34.25 -44.80 74.57
CA ARG A 507 -35.57 -44.41 75.05
C ARG A 507 -35.50 -43.29 76.07
N TYR A 508 -36.51 -42.42 76.04
CA TYR A 508 -36.71 -41.35 77.02
C TYR A 508 -36.83 -41.88 78.47
N VAL A 509 -36.09 -41.23 79.39
CA VAL A 509 -36.16 -41.44 80.84
C VAL A 509 -36.47 -40.13 81.56
N GLN A 510 -37.50 -40.17 82.38
CA GLN A 510 -38.06 -39.04 83.12
C GLN A 510 -37.20 -38.67 84.37
N ASN A 511 -37.24 -37.41 84.80
CA ASN A 511 -36.75 -36.91 86.10
C ASN A 511 -35.23 -37.00 86.42
N LYS A 512 -34.34 -36.91 85.41
CA LYS A 512 -32.87 -36.81 85.59
C LYS A 512 -32.38 -35.33 85.50
N LYS A 513 -31.09 -35.01 85.70
CA LYS A 513 -30.49 -33.68 85.32
C LYS A 513 -29.04 -33.79 84.74
N PRO A 514 -28.58 -32.84 83.88
CA PRO A 514 -27.27 -32.87 83.19
C PRO A 514 -26.08 -32.17 83.87
N ALA A 515 -24.86 -32.57 83.45
CA ALA A 515 -23.60 -31.81 83.51
C ALA A 515 -22.78 -32.06 82.20
N GLN A 516 -21.66 -31.36 81.97
CA GLN A 516 -21.22 -30.93 80.63
C GLN A 516 -20.12 -31.73 79.85
N THR A 517 -20.26 -31.71 78.51
CA THR A 517 -19.23 -31.59 77.41
C THR A 517 -18.21 -32.69 77.03
N LYS A 518 -18.07 -32.91 75.69
CA LYS A 518 -16.93 -33.40 74.85
C LYS A 518 -17.38 -33.45 73.35
N PRO A 519 -16.58 -33.88 72.33
CA PRO A 519 -15.25 -33.43 71.84
C PRO A 519 -15.29 -33.08 70.30
N THR A 520 -14.28 -33.47 69.49
CA THR A 520 -14.04 -33.01 68.07
C THR A 520 -13.75 -34.19 67.07
N PRO A 521 -13.98 -34.09 65.72
CA PRO A 521 -14.03 -35.24 64.78
C PRO A 521 -13.01 -35.27 63.58
N SER A 522 -13.17 -36.18 62.59
CA SER A 522 -12.29 -36.39 61.39
C SER A 522 -13.03 -36.69 60.03
N LYS A 523 -12.34 -37.14 58.93
CA LYS A 523 -12.57 -36.71 57.50
C LYS A 523 -12.27 -37.69 56.30
N GLU A 524 -12.86 -37.41 55.11
CA GLU A 524 -12.39 -37.61 53.67
C GLU A 524 -12.16 -39.07 53.09
N LYS A 525 -11.98 -39.48 51.79
CA LYS A 525 -11.89 -39.03 50.32
C LYS A 525 -11.93 -40.32 49.39
N GLN A 526 -11.75 -40.54 48.05
CA GLN A 526 -11.61 -39.98 46.63
C GLN A 526 -11.64 -41.23 45.61
N VAL A 527 -11.38 -41.38 44.28
CA VAL A 527 -11.44 -40.77 42.88
C VAL A 527 -11.02 -41.90 41.84
N GLU A 528 -11.14 -42.06 40.48
CA GLU A 528 -11.54 -41.42 39.18
C GLU A 528 -12.26 -42.50 38.25
N LYS A 529 -12.13 -42.91 36.93
CA LYS A 529 -11.54 -42.65 35.55
C LYS A 529 -12.24 -43.65 34.52
N ASN A 530 -12.12 -43.83 33.16
CA ASN A 530 -11.60 -43.18 31.91
C ASN A 530 -12.19 -43.86 30.58
N PRO A 531 -12.27 -43.24 29.36
CA PRO A 531 -12.78 -43.90 28.10
C PRO A 531 -12.05 -43.61 26.73
N THR A 532 -12.55 -44.17 25.57
CA THR A 532 -11.89 -44.17 24.20
C THR A 532 -12.82 -43.83 22.97
N LYS A 533 -12.37 -44.01 21.69
CA LYS A 533 -12.85 -43.36 20.42
C LYS A 533 -13.29 -44.34 19.26
N PRO A 534 -14.20 -43.95 18.31
CA PRO A 534 -14.59 -44.69 17.08
C PRO A 534 -14.18 -44.09 15.68
N ASP A 535 -14.75 -44.63 14.58
CA ASP A 535 -14.32 -44.64 13.15
C ASP A 535 -15.06 -43.71 12.11
N PRO A 536 -14.61 -43.62 10.82
CA PRO A 536 -15.10 -42.67 9.79
C PRO A 536 -16.02 -43.25 8.66
N ALA A 537 -16.46 -42.37 7.73
CA ALA A 537 -17.55 -42.61 6.74
C ALA A 537 -17.22 -42.11 5.29
N PRO A 538 -18.07 -42.33 4.24
CA PRO A 538 -17.65 -42.43 2.82
C PRO A 538 -17.69 -41.14 1.96
N SER A 539 -17.32 -41.26 0.68
CA SER A 539 -16.91 -40.17 -0.23
C SER A 539 -17.95 -39.68 -1.26
N PHE A 540 -17.84 -38.40 -1.65
CA PHE A 540 -18.59 -37.73 -2.72
C PHE A 540 -17.66 -37.12 -3.79
N LYS A 541 -18.19 -36.82 -4.98
CA LYS A 541 -17.48 -36.01 -6.00
C LYS A 541 -17.42 -34.54 -5.58
N LYS A 542 -16.38 -33.82 -6.00
CA LYS A 542 -15.99 -32.49 -5.49
C LYS A 542 -15.75 -31.48 -6.63
N ASN A 543 -16.48 -30.37 -6.62
CA ASN A 543 -16.32 -29.25 -7.55
C ASN A 543 -16.90 -27.96 -6.91
N GLY A 544 -16.27 -26.80 -7.12
CA GLY A 544 -16.60 -25.55 -6.44
C GLY A 544 -15.97 -25.40 -5.05
N TRP A 545 -16.42 -24.42 -4.26
CA TRP A 545 -15.99 -24.23 -2.87
C TRP A 545 -16.57 -25.33 -1.98
N ILE A 546 -15.70 -26.03 -1.24
CA ILE A 546 -16.05 -27.13 -0.34
C ILE A 546 -15.31 -26.94 0.99
N GLN A 547 -16.03 -27.09 2.10
CA GLN A 547 -15.47 -27.03 3.44
C GLN A 547 -15.20 -28.45 3.96
N GLU A 548 -13.97 -28.70 4.42
CA GLU A 548 -13.56 -30.00 4.96
C GLU A 548 -12.98 -29.80 6.37
N GLY A 549 -13.72 -30.27 7.36
CA GLY A 549 -13.51 -29.88 8.76
C GLY A 549 -13.75 -28.39 8.95
N LYS A 550 -12.70 -27.64 9.30
CA LYS A 550 -12.75 -26.16 9.42
C LYS A 550 -12.15 -25.42 8.23
N MET A 551 -11.52 -26.12 7.28
CA MET A 551 -10.78 -25.51 6.18
C MET A 551 -11.61 -25.47 4.90
N TRP A 552 -11.49 -24.38 4.13
CA TRP A 552 -12.07 -24.29 2.79
C TRP A 552 -11.07 -24.70 1.71
N TYR A 553 -11.58 -25.32 0.66
CA TYR A 553 -10.86 -25.71 -0.56
C TYR A 553 -11.71 -25.30 -1.77
N PHE A 554 -11.09 -24.97 -2.90
CA PHE A 554 -11.79 -24.84 -4.17
C PHE A 554 -11.41 -25.98 -5.10
N TYR A 555 -12.39 -26.79 -5.49
CA TYR A 555 -12.22 -27.93 -6.37
C TYR A 555 -12.60 -27.62 -7.82
N LYS A 556 -11.78 -28.07 -8.77
CA LYS A 556 -12.10 -28.11 -10.20
C LYS A 556 -11.83 -29.52 -10.70
N ASN A 557 -12.86 -30.18 -11.25
CA ASN A 557 -12.77 -31.55 -11.77
C ASN A 557 -12.23 -32.57 -10.74
N ASN A 558 -12.80 -32.64 -9.53
CA ASN A 558 -12.33 -33.47 -8.40
C ASN A 558 -10.92 -33.14 -7.84
N GLN A 559 -10.18 -32.18 -8.40
CA GLN A 559 -8.87 -31.76 -7.88
C GLN A 559 -8.93 -30.39 -7.19
N PRO A 560 -8.28 -30.18 -6.03
CA PRO A 560 -8.24 -28.87 -5.39
C PRO A 560 -7.22 -27.97 -6.10
N LEU A 561 -7.58 -26.69 -6.29
CA LEU A 561 -6.63 -25.68 -6.74
C LEU A 561 -5.55 -25.45 -5.68
N ARG A 562 -4.32 -25.12 -6.13
CA ARG A 562 -3.13 -24.94 -5.29
C ARG A 562 -2.26 -23.82 -5.85
N ASN A 563 -1.58 -23.09 -4.97
CA ASN A 563 -0.69 -21.96 -5.30
C ASN A 563 -1.31 -20.93 -6.25
N THR A 564 -2.61 -20.62 -6.09
CA THR A 564 -3.34 -19.79 -7.07
C THR A 564 -4.56 -19.08 -6.47
N TRP A 565 -5.01 -18.04 -7.16
CA TRP A 565 -6.17 -17.23 -6.79
C TRP A 565 -7.47 -17.81 -7.36
N GLN A 566 -8.54 -17.75 -6.57
CA GLN A 566 -9.92 -17.99 -7.01
C GLN A 566 -10.76 -16.77 -6.58
N GLY A 567 -10.84 -15.77 -7.46
CA GLY A 567 -11.39 -14.46 -7.08
C GLY A 567 -10.50 -13.80 -6.02
N SER A 568 -11.10 -13.29 -4.94
CA SER A 568 -10.37 -12.60 -3.85
C SER A 568 -9.64 -13.53 -2.88
N TYR A 569 -9.68 -14.85 -3.08
CA TYR A 569 -9.19 -15.87 -2.14
C TYR A 569 -7.96 -16.59 -2.72
N TYR A 570 -6.95 -16.88 -1.88
CA TYR A 570 -5.77 -17.66 -2.29
C TYR A 570 -5.84 -19.09 -1.78
N LEU A 571 -5.57 -20.07 -2.65
CA LEU A 571 -5.40 -21.48 -2.30
C LEU A 571 -3.91 -21.82 -2.19
N LYS A 572 -3.48 -22.28 -1.01
CA LYS A 572 -2.08 -22.59 -0.70
C LYS A 572 -1.59 -23.88 -1.36
N SER A 573 -0.32 -24.22 -1.16
CA SER A 573 0.31 -25.45 -1.70
C SER A 573 -0.41 -26.73 -1.27
N ASP A 574 -0.92 -26.77 -0.04
CA ASP A 574 -1.73 -27.88 0.48
C ASP A 574 -3.19 -27.88 -0.01
N GLY A 575 -3.60 -26.84 -0.75
CA GLY A 575 -4.93 -26.66 -1.34
C GLY A 575 -5.93 -25.92 -0.45
N LYS A 576 -5.56 -25.60 0.79
CA LYS A 576 -6.42 -24.87 1.72
C LYS A 576 -6.45 -23.39 1.37
N MET A 577 -7.62 -22.77 1.52
CA MET A 577 -7.79 -21.33 1.51
C MET A 577 -6.93 -20.70 2.61
N ALA A 578 -6.19 -19.65 2.26
CA ALA A 578 -5.44 -18.84 3.21
C ALA A 578 -6.36 -17.91 4.01
N VAL A 579 -6.19 -17.84 5.34
CA VAL A 579 -7.07 -17.06 6.24
C VAL A 579 -6.25 -16.48 7.40
N SER A 580 -6.38 -15.18 7.67
CA SER A 580 -5.65 -14.44 8.71
C SER A 580 -4.12 -14.59 8.62
N GLU A 581 -3.57 -14.68 7.40
CA GLU A 581 -2.16 -15.00 7.16
C GLU A 581 -1.58 -14.25 5.96
N TRP A 582 -0.25 -14.12 5.95
CA TRP A 582 0.51 -13.57 4.82
C TRP A 582 0.87 -14.66 3.81
N VAL A 583 0.70 -14.35 2.54
CA VAL A 583 1.07 -15.21 1.40
C VAL A 583 2.00 -14.42 0.47
N TYR A 584 3.09 -15.05 0.05
CA TYR A 584 3.92 -14.54 -1.05
C TYR A 584 3.48 -15.19 -2.36
N ASP A 585 3.08 -14.38 -3.33
CA ASP A 585 2.78 -14.83 -4.68
C ASP A 585 4.04 -14.71 -5.56
N SER A 586 4.54 -15.84 -6.06
CA SER A 586 5.77 -15.90 -6.85
C SER A 586 5.61 -15.42 -8.30
N TYR A 587 4.39 -15.40 -8.83
CA TYR A 587 4.09 -14.88 -10.16
C TYR A 587 3.99 -13.35 -10.13
N TYR A 588 3.23 -12.81 -9.17
CA TYR A 588 3.12 -11.37 -8.95
C TYR A 588 4.31 -10.77 -8.20
N LYS A 589 5.22 -11.59 -7.69
CA LYS A 589 6.42 -11.22 -6.91
C LYS A 589 6.11 -10.24 -5.78
N ALA A 590 5.10 -10.56 -4.98
CA ALA A 590 4.60 -9.66 -3.94
C ALA A 590 3.96 -10.42 -2.78
N TRP A 591 4.01 -9.80 -1.60
CA TRP A 591 3.25 -10.24 -0.42
C TRP A 591 1.81 -9.73 -0.47
N TYR A 592 0.88 -10.57 -0.01
CA TYR A 592 -0.53 -10.30 0.17
C TYR A 592 -0.94 -10.77 1.57
N TYR A 593 -1.90 -10.09 2.20
CA TYR A 593 -2.50 -10.54 3.46
C TYR A 593 -3.95 -10.97 3.26
N LEU A 594 -4.31 -12.16 3.71
CA LEU A 594 -5.69 -12.66 3.68
C LEU A 594 -6.34 -12.40 5.03
N LYS A 595 -7.55 -11.81 5.02
CA LYS A 595 -8.32 -11.47 6.22
C LYS A 595 -8.91 -12.72 6.88
N SER A 596 -9.62 -12.54 7.99
CA SER A 596 -10.37 -13.60 8.69
C SER A 596 -11.54 -14.18 7.89
N ASP A 597 -12.03 -13.46 6.88
CA ASP A 597 -12.97 -13.95 5.86
C ASP A 597 -12.29 -14.70 4.70
N GLY A 598 -10.95 -14.75 4.66
CA GLY A 598 -10.13 -15.38 3.63
C GLY A 598 -9.87 -14.54 2.38
N SER A 599 -10.54 -13.39 2.22
CA SER A 599 -10.30 -12.49 1.09
C SER A 599 -9.10 -11.57 1.34
N TYR A 600 -8.38 -11.17 0.27
CA TYR A 600 -7.20 -10.32 0.43
C TYR A 600 -7.55 -8.90 0.93
N SER A 601 -6.67 -8.36 1.77
CA SER A 601 -6.71 -6.97 2.23
C SER A 601 -6.15 -6.02 1.17
N ARG A 602 -6.78 -4.86 0.97
CA ARG A 602 -6.40 -3.87 -0.05
C ARG A 602 -6.77 -2.45 0.40
N SER A 603 -5.99 -1.46 -0.03
CA SER A 603 -6.08 -0.06 0.42
C SER A 603 -6.17 0.08 1.94
N ALA A 604 -5.41 -0.73 2.68
CA ALA A 604 -5.59 -0.90 4.12
C ALA A 604 -4.30 -1.32 4.83
N TRP A 605 -4.20 -0.96 6.11
CA TRP A 605 -3.11 -1.36 6.99
C TRP A 605 -3.33 -2.77 7.56
N GLN A 606 -2.25 -3.55 7.63
CA GLN A 606 -2.17 -4.78 8.42
C GLN A 606 -0.94 -4.67 9.34
N GLY A 607 -1.16 -4.32 10.61
CA GLY A 607 -0.08 -3.99 11.53
C GLY A 607 0.75 -2.82 11.00
N SER A 608 2.05 -3.02 10.81
CA SER A 608 2.98 -1.99 10.30
C SER A 608 3.15 -1.96 8.78
N TYR A 609 2.33 -2.69 8.04
CA TYR A 609 2.41 -2.85 6.58
C TYR A 609 1.16 -2.26 5.91
N TYR A 610 1.32 -1.66 4.73
CA TYR A 610 0.19 -1.20 3.91
C TYR A 610 -0.04 -2.13 2.72
N LEU A 611 -1.27 -2.55 2.49
CA LEU A 611 -1.70 -3.25 1.29
C LEU A 611 -2.29 -2.24 0.30
N LYS A 612 -1.74 -2.16 -0.91
CA LYS A 612 -2.16 -1.24 -1.98
C LYS A 612 -3.53 -1.62 -2.55
N SER A 613 -4.07 -0.81 -3.45
CA SER A 613 -5.40 -1.03 -4.07
C SER A 613 -5.52 -2.36 -4.82
N ASN A 614 -4.41 -2.92 -5.31
CA ASN A 614 -4.30 -4.23 -5.94
C ASN A 614 -3.94 -5.37 -4.97
N GLY A 615 -4.01 -5.14 -3.66
CA GLY A 615 -3.72 -6.12 -2.60
C GLY A 615 -2.24 -6.39 -2.32
N LYS A 616 -1.32 -5.88 -3.15
CA LYS A 616 0.12 -6.03 -2.92
C LYS A 616 0.57 -5.20 -1.72
N MET A 617 1.41 -5.77 -0.87
CA MET A 617 2.19 -5.02 0.12
C MET A 617 2.97 -3.88 -0.56
N ALA A 618 3.01 -2.71 0.07
CA ALA A 618 3.86 -1.61 -0.32
C ALA A 618 5.27 -1.78 0.25
N GLU A 619 6.30 -1.50 -0.55
CA GLU A 619 7.72 -1.72 -0.21
C GLU A 619 8.61 -0.69 -0.91
N SER A 620 9.56 -0.11 -0.17
CA SER A 620 10.49 0.95 -0.64
C SER A 620 9.83 2.21 -1.23
N GLU A 621 8.54 2.43 -1.01
CA GLU A 621 7.71 3.43 -1.70
C GLU A 621 6.91 4.35 -0.77
N TRP A 622 6.53 5.52 -1.29
CA TRP A 622 5.62 6.46 -0.62
C TRP A 622 4.16 6.13 -0.93
N ILE A 623 3.31 6.15 0.10
CA ILE A 623 1.86 5.92 0.00
C ILE A 623 1.12 7.08 0.66
N TYR A 624 0.07 7.56 -0.01
CA TYR A 624 -0.90 8.47 0.59
C TYR A 624 -2.12 7.68 1.07
N ASP A 625 -2.40 7.75 2.38
CA ASP A 625 -3.63 7.20 2.95
C ASP A 625 -4.68 8.32 3.04
N SER A 626 -5.76 8.18 2.27
CA SER A 626 -6.86 9.15 2.22
C SER A 626 -7.69 9.18 3.50
N SER A 627 -7.77 8.08 4.23
CA SER A 627 -8.45 7.97 5.54
C SER A 627 -7.71 8.74 6.62
N TYR A 628 -6.38 8.72 6.57
CA TYR A 628 -5.52 9.45 7.50
C TYR A 628 -5.03 10.82 6.99
N GLN A 629 -5.37 11.17 5.75
CA GLN A 629 -5.01 12.41 5.04
C GLN A 629 -3.50 12.73 5.08
N ALA A 630 -2.68 11.69 5.00
CA ALA A 630 -1.24 11.75 5.25
C ALA A 630 -0.44 10.83 4.34
N TRP A 631 0.79 11.27 4.05
CA TRP A 631 1.81 10.44 3.41
C TRP A 631 2.52 9.57 4.46
N TYR A 632 2.89 8.37 4.03
CA TYR A 632 3.67 7.38 4.76
C TYR A 632 4.75 6.82 3.83
N TYR A 633 5.92 6.46 4.35
CA TYR A 633 6.94 5.75 3.60
C TYR A 633 7.07 4.31 4.10
N LEU A 634 7.01 3.32 3.20
CA LEU A 634 7.25 1.92 3.51
C LEU A 634 8.69 1.57 3.13
N LYS A 635 9.43 0.98 4.07
CA LYS A 635 10.85 0.61 3.87
C LYS A 635 10.99 -0.61 2.96
N SER A 636 12.22 -1.01 2.66
CA SER A 636 12.58 -2.23 1.91
C SER A 636 12.22 -3.55 2.59
N ASN A 637 11.63 -3.51 3.78
CA ASN A 637 11.01 -4.66 4.45
C ASN A 637 9.50 -4.49 4.64
N GLY A 638 8.85 -3.59 3.88
CA GLY A 638 7.41 -3.31 3.92
C GLY A 638 6.90 -2.58 5.17
N VAL A 639 7.71 -2.45 6.22
CA VAL A 639 7.35 -1.77 7.47
C VAL A 639 7.39 -0.25 7.28
N TYR A 640 6.38 0.48 7.78
CA TYR A 640 6.39 1.94 7.71
C TYR A 640 7.56 2.57 8.51
N ALA A 641 8.18 3.59 7.93
CA ALA A 641 9.15 4.44 8.63
C ALA A 641 8.43 5.34 9.63
N ASN A 642 8.98 5.47 10.84
CA ASN A 642 8.44 6.30 11.92
C ASN A 642 9.58 6.74 12.83
N SER A 643 9.41 7.91 13.47
CA SER A 643 10.45 8.57 14.27
C SER A 643 11.80 8.70 13.52
N ALA A 644 11.74 8.91 12.21
CA ALA A 644 12.87 8.71 11.31
C ALA A 644 12.77 9.59 10.05
N TRP A 645 13.94 9.90 9.49
CA TRP A 645 14.08 10.61 8.21
C TRP A 645 14.02 9.66 7.01
N GLN A 646 13.41 10.13 5.93
CA GLN A 646 13.48 9.53 4.59
C GLN A 646 13.84 10.64 3.59
N GLY A 647 15.13 10.76 3.29
CA GLY A 647 15.65 11.94 2.58
C GLY A 647 15.30 13.22 3.33
N SER A 648 14.76 14.22 2.64
CA SER A 648 14.39 15.52 3.23
C SER A 648 13.05 15.55 3.98
N TYR A 649 12.44 14.40 4.26
CA TYR A 649 11.13 14.26 4.90
C TYR A 649 11.27 13.55 6.25
N TYR A 650 10.55 14.01 7.28
CA TYR A 650 10.48 13.33 8.58
C TYR A 650 9.15 12.58 8.75
N LEU A 651 9.23 11.30 9.11
CA LEU A 651 8.08 10.48 9.49
C LEU A 651 7.95 10.49 11.02
N LYS A 652 6.80 10.96 11.53
CA LYS A 652 6.52 11.06 12.97
C LYS A 652 6.33 9.67 13.59
N SER A 653 6.21 9.58 14.92
CA SER A 653 6.07 8.31 15.65
C SER A 653 4.86 7.46 15.24
N ASN A 654 3.82 8.08 14.69
CA ASN A 654 2.64 7.41 14.10
C ASN A 654 2.76 7.14 12.59
N GLY A 655 3.98 7.21 12.03
CA GLY A 655 4.29 6.96 10.61
C GLY A 655 3.90 8.09 9.65
N LYS A 656 3.12 9.08 10.08
CA LYS A 656 2.71 10.20 9.22
C LYS A 656 3.89 11.12 8.91
N MET A 657 4.07 11.43 7.63
CA MET A 657 4.95 12.51 7.19
C MET A 657 4.55 13.83 7.86
N ALA A 658 5.53 14.53 8.42
CA ALA A 658 5.35 15.86 8.97
C ALA A 658 5.18 16.93 7.88
N LYS A 659 4.35 17.94 8.12
CA LYS A 659 4.17 19.11 7.23
C LYS A 659 3.63 20.33 7.98
N SER A 660 4.14 21.50 7.65
CA SER A 660 3.85 22.79 8.30
C SER A 660 4.03 22.80 9.83
N GLU A 661 5.02 22.06 10.35
CA GLU A 661 5.17 21.82 11.79
C GLU A 661 6.64 21.68 12.24
N TRP A 662 6.90 21.96 13.51
CA TRP A 662 8.19 21.74 14.17
C TRP A 662 8.26 20.35 14.79
N ILE A 663 9.40 19.66 14.64
CA ILE A 663 9.68 18.36 15.25
C ILE A 663 11.04 18.40 15.93
N TYR A 664 11.11 17.81 17.13
CA TYR A 664 12.37 17.55 17.82
C TYR A 664 12.90 16.17 17.42
N ASP A 665 14.14 16.13 16.97
CA ASP A 665 14.86 14.89 16.69
C ASP A 665 15.83 14.57 17.84
N ASN A 666 15.63 13.43 18.50
CA ASN A 666 16.43 13.02 19.66
C ASN A 666 17.88 12.62 19.30
N TYR A 667 18.15 12.25 18.04
CA TYR A 667 19.48 11.86 17.58
C TYR A 667 20.33 13.10 17.29
N TYR A 668 19.77 14.07 16.54
CA TYR A 668 20.42 15.37 16.30
C TYR A 668 20.30 16.34 17.49
N LYS A 669 19.46 16.02 18.48
CA LYS A 669 19.13 16.83 19.68
C LYS A 669 18.65 18.24 19.36
N ALA A 670 17.99 18.42 18.21
CA ALA A 670 17.61 19.72 17.67
C ALA A 670 16.16 19.73 17.15
N TRP A 671 15.60 20.93 17.04
CA TRP A 671 14.32 21.17 16.39
C TRP A 671 14.51 21.44 14.89
N PHE A 672 13.62 20.88 14.07
CA PHE A 672 13.57 21.04 12.61
C PHE A 672 12.16 21.47 12.21
N TYR A 673 12.03 22.39 11.25
CA TYR A 673 10.73 22.78 10.70
C TYR A 673 10.49 22.08 9.36
N LEU A 674 9.37 21.38 9.22
CA LEU A 674 8.98 20.68 7.99
C LEU A 674 7.93 21.55 7.28
N LYS A 675 8.22 21.94 6.03
CA LYS A 675 7.40 22.91 5.27
C LYS A 675 6.08 22.27 4.79
N SER A 676 5.23 23.05 4.12
CA SER A 676 3.89 22.60 3.68
C SER A 676 3.93 21.44 2.68
N ASN A 677 5.01 21.32 1.91
CA ASN A 677 5.32 20.20 1.02
C ASN A 677 6.01 19.02 1.72
N GLY A 678 6.25 19.09 3.03
CA GLY A 678 6.92 18.06 3.82
C GLY A 678 8.46 18.10 3.81
N ILE A 679 9.08 19.00 3.06
CA ILE A 679 10.55 19.14 3.01
C ILE A 679 11.02 19.99 4.19
N TYR A 680 12.08 19.57 4.89
CA TYR A 680 12.62 20.36 6.00
C TYR A 680 13.22 21.70 5.52
N ALA A 681 13.12 22.71 6.38
CA ALA A 681 13.67 24.04 6.14
C ALA A 681 15.17 24.08 6.47
N ARG A 682 15.97 24.79 5.67
CA ARG A 682 17.43 24.96 5.88
C ARG A 682 17.92 26.31 5.37
N SER A 683 18.85 26.92 6.08
CA SER A 683 19.41 28.26 5.78
C SER A 683 18.34 29.35 5.53
N GLU A 684 17.22 29.30 6.27
CA GLU A 684 16.06 30.17 6.05
C GLU A 684 15.40 30.59 7.37
N ARG A 685 14.56 31.64 7.33
CA ARG A 685 13.71 32.03 8.47
C ARG A 685 12.35 31.36 8.39
N VAL A 686 11.98 30.64 9.44
CA VAL A 686 10.70 29.93 9.59
C VAL A 686 10.00 30.37 10.87
N GLN A 687 8.81 30.95 10.72
CA GLN A 687 7.99 31.45 11.84
C GLN A 687 8.72 32.43 12.79
N GLY A 688 9.70 33.17 12.26
CA GLY A 688 10.55 34.12 13.00
C GLY A 688 11.90 33.57 13.44
N TYR A 689 12.04 32.26 13.57
CA TYR A 689 13.28 31.57 13.96
C TYR A 689 14.20 31.32 12.77
N TRP A 690 15.49 31.17 13.01
CA TRP A 690 16.47 30.74 12.00
C TRP A 690 16.73 29.24 12.11
N VAL A 691 16.86 28.56 10.97
CA VAL A 691 17.40 27.19 10.88
C VAL A 691 18.71 27.20 10.11
N ASP A 692 19.68 26.41 10.57
CA ASP A 692 21.01 26.34 9.95
C ASP A 692 21.02 25.56 8.61
N ASP A 693 22.21 25.39 8.07
CA ASP A 693 22.52 24.65 6.84
C ASP A 693 22.06 23.18 6.89
N LEU A 694 22.07 22.58 8.08
CA LEU A 694 21.54 21.24 8.34
C LEU A 694 20.07 21.26 8.80
N GLY A 695 19.40 22.41 8.76
CA GLY A 695 17.99 22.58 9.12
C GLY A 695 17.68 22.62 10.62
N ARG A 696 18.70 22.71 11.47
CA ARG A 696 18.56 22.76 12.93
C ARG A 696 18.25 24.17 13.39
N TRP A 697 17.26 24.33 14.26
CA TRP A 697 16.96 25.59 14.95
C TRP A 697 18.19 26.13 15.72
N LYS A 698 18.32 27.47 15.75
CA LYS A 698 19.30 28.26 16.51
C LYS A 698 18.62 29.32 17.38
#